data_AF-A0A7K4KKL3-F1
#
_entry.id   AF-A0A7K4KKL3-F1
#
_cell.length_a   1.000
_cell.length_b   1.000
_cell.length_c   1.000
_cell.angle_alpha   90.00
_cell.angle_beta   90.00
_cell.angle_gamma   90.00
#
_symmetry.space_group_name_H-M   'P 1'
#
loop_
_entity.id
_entity.type
_entity.pdbx_description
1 polymer ?
#
loop_
_entity_poly.entity_id
_entity_poly.type
_entity_poly.pdbx_seq_one_letter_code
_entity_poly.pdbx_strand_id
1 'polypeptide(L)'
;QVLAWGLRGLRGVAPLPVRAPSLLLECGGQALRTPPIADLHANPNFPVNAFLLTLHLPVEEDYVPPIKLRVLDTWDFGYRPELGRASVRSLRQYCCEPDVQGPPAAPPGPGTARCSRDLLRTRPLHPCPEAAEEEEEEEEEEEEDDWWSKFYAAIGDTAKRPRGRARDALTVYSCELEAVPEFEGLQDFCQTFPLYRTAGTPESGEDPVGEFKGLFRIYPLPEDPSVPPPPRHFQELPPSQPQECLVRLYIIRAFNLPPRDRNGLCDPYIRVSLGTKKAGDRDQYVPNTLEPVFGSRLFEVTATIPLEKDLHISLFDYDLLPPDQEIGSTSIDLENRLLSRFRAHCGLPRLYRVAGPRRWRDQLTPSRALEHLAHARGLPAPEFSADGTAATFGGATFLLSHFESGAPKYPYPGAPRERLALHLLHACRVVPEHLETRTLYSSTQPGLEQAGPQHPRRPGDRRAGKVQLWVDIFPASLGPPGPAIDITPRQPQRFELRCVVWNTRDVDLQDTSLTGQRTSDIYVKGWLAGQEEQEQRTDVHYRSMQGDGSFNWRFVFPFDYLPAEQLCVLPEKGTRTRGERSSPRCPQEHFWSLDETVHKVPPKLILQVWDNDTFSADDFLGVLELELLSLPQPARQPRDCSLAQLAPRRWWWPRWCRRAPRMSLFRQRCARGWWPCSVEEDGKRRLAGKLELSLELLSAAEAAERPAGKGREEPNAFPMLAAPL
;
A
#
# COMPACT_ATOMS: atom_id res chain seq x y z
N GLN A 1 25.67 -23.70 25.42
CA GLN A 1 26.30 -22.82 24.43
C GLN A 1 25.78 -21.39 24.60
N VAL A 2 26.66 -20.41 24.42
CA VAL A 2 26.36 -18.97 24.53
C VAL A 2 26.82 -18.28 23.25
N LEU A 3 25.91 -17.59 22.57
CA LEU A 3 26.22 -16.60 21.56
C LEU A 3 26.22 -15.23 22.25
N ALA A 4 27.39 -14.64 22.45
CA ALA A 4 27.56 -13.27 22.91
C ALA A 4 27.91 -12.39 21.71
N TRP A 5 26.91 -11.78 21.08
CA TRP A 5 27.08 -11.07 19.83
C TRP A 5 27.70 -9.69 20.06
N GLY A 6 27.13 -8.87 20.94
CA GLY A 6 27.64 -7.53 21.21
C GLY A 6 26.86 -6.73 22.24
N LEU A 7 27.26 -5.48 22.43
CA LEU A 7 26.60 -4.51 23.32
C LEU A 7 26.09 -3.32 22.49
N ARG A 8 24.94 -2.74 22.82
CA ARG A 8 24.35 -1.60 22.08
C ARG A 8 23.98 -0.47 23.04
N GLY A 9 24.11 0.77 22.57
CA GLY A 9 23.62 1.96 23.28
C GLY A 9 24.13 2.13 24.71
N LEU A 10 25.30 1.58 25.03
CA LEU A 10 25.79 1.51 26.41
C LEU A 10 26.17 2.91 26.93
N ARG A 11 25.58 3.32 28.04
CA ARG A 11 25.83 4.59 28.73
C ARG A 11 26.82 4.36 29.88
N GLY A 12 27.87 5.19 29.94
CA GLY A 12 28.86 5.15 31.01
C GLY A 12 28.31 5.63 32.35
N VAL A 13 29.09 5.43 33.42
CA VAL A 13 28.77 5.94 34.76
C VAL A 13 29.32 7.36 34.84
N ALA A 14 28.45 8.37 34.65
CA ALA A 14 28.86 9.77 34.66
C ALA A 14 29.72 10.10 35.90
N PRO A 15 30.90 10.72 35.73
CA PRO A 15 31.42 11.38 34.52
C PRO A 15 32.28 10.49 33.59
N LEU A 16 32.38 9.19 33.84
CA LEU A 16 33.32 8.28 33.17
C LEU A 16 32.72 7.71 31.86
N PRO A 17 33.38 7.89 30.70
CA PRO A 17 32.95 7.29 29.43
C PRO A 17 33.23 5.78 29.40
N VAL A 18 32.52 5.03 28.56
CA VAL A 18 32.79 3.60 28.36
C VAL A 18 34.12 3.43 27.60
N ARG A 19 35.05 2.60 28.09
CA ARG A 19 36.35 2.38 27.43
C ARG A 19 36.47 1.00 26.78
N ALA A 20 36.46 -0.06 27.58
CA ALA A 20 36.70 -1.43 27.14
C ALA A 20 35.72 -2.41 27.81
N PRO A 21 34.44 -2.39 27.41
CA PRO A 21 33.39 -3.17 28.05
C PRO A 21 33.52 -4.67 27.72
N SER A 22 33.27 -5.51 28.72
CA SER A 22 33.25 -6.97 28.63
C SER A 22 32.00 -7.51 29.31
N LEU A 23 31.48 -8.64 28.81
CA LEU A 23 30.36 -9.35 29.43
C LEU A 23 30.90 -10.40 30.39
N LEU A 24 30.39 -10.39 31.62
CA LEU A 24 30.52 -11.46 32.60
C LEU A 24 29.15 -12.15 32.72
N LEU A 25 29.11 -13.42 32.37
CA LEU A 25 27.94 -14.28 32.48
C LEU A 25 28.17 -15.28 33.62
N GLU A 26 27.23 -15.34 34.56
CA GLU A 26 27.30 -16.23 35.72
C GLU A 26 26.05 -17.11 35.80
N CYS A 27 26.22 -18.43 35.92
CA CYS A 27 25.12 -19.38 36.09
C CYS A 27 25.61 -20.63 36.82
N GLY A 28 24.83 -21.15 37.79
CA GLY A 28 25.14 -22.42 38.46
C GLY A 28 26.53 -22.50 39.10
N GLY A 29 27.06 -21.39 39.62
CA GLY A 29 28.41 -21.31 40.21
C GLY A 29 29.55 -21.24 39.21
N GLN A 30 29.27 -21.31 37.91
CA GLN A 30 30.24 -21.11 36.83
C GLN A 30 30.16 -19.68 36.29
N ALA A 31 31.30 -19.18 35.80
CA ALA A 31 31.39 -17.85 35.22
C ALA A 31 32.13 -17.90 33.88
N LEU A 32 31.61 -17.16 32.90
CA LEU A 32 32.18 -16.96 31.57
C LEU A 32 32.40 -15.46 31.37
N ARG A 33 33.59 -15.07 30.93
CA ARG A 33 33.89 -13.67 30.60
C ARG A 33 34.30 -13.54 29.14
N THR A 34 33.67 -12.61 28.42
CA THR A 34 34.07 -12.29 27.05
C THR A 34 35.33 -11.41 27.02
N PRO A 35 36.15 -11.47 25.96
CA PRO A 35 37.18 -10.47 25.74
C PRO A 35 36.55 -9.07 25.66
N PRO A 36 37.24 -8.02 26.15
CA PRO A 36 36.71 -6.67 26.08
C PRO A 36 36.60 -6.19 24.64
N ILE A 37 35.56 -5.40 24.36
CA ILE A 37 35.41 -4.67 23.10
C ILE A 37 36.42 -3.52 23.12
N ALA A 38 37.25 -3.41 22.08
CA ALA A 38 38.30 -2.40 22.02
C ALA A 38 37.74 -0.99 21.77
N ASP A 39 36.78 -0.86 20.86
CA ASP A 39 36.11 0.40 20.54
C ASP A 39 34.64 0.14 20.21
N LEU A 40 33.75 0.52 21.13
CA LEU A 40 32.30 0.34 21.00
C LEU A 40 31.70 1.18 19.87
N HIS A 41 32.30 2.32 19.53
CA HIS A 41 31.83 3.22 18.48
C HIS A 41 32.28 2.77 17.09
N ALA A 42 33.40 2.05 17.00
CA ALA A 42 33.87 1.47 15.76
C ALA A 42 33.24 0.11 15.48
N ASN A 43 33.24 -0.81 16.45
CA ASN A 43 32.61 -2.12 16.33
C ASN A 43 32.03 -2.56 17.69
N PRO A 44 30.70 -2.59 17.85
CA PRO A 44 30.06 -2.91 19.11
C PRO A 44 29.90 -4.42 19.36
N ASN A 45 30.48 -5.28 18.50
CA ASN A 45 30.47 -6.73 18.65
C ASN A 45 31.68 -7.24 19.41
N PHE A 46 31.50 -8.37 20.11
CA PHE A 46 32.62 -9.04 20.75
C PHE A 46 33.54 -9.68 19.69
N PRO A 47 34.87 -9.63 19.88
CA PRO A 47 35.82 -10.23 18.94
C PRO A 47 35.72 -11.76 18.90
N VAL A 48 35.29 -12.36 20.02
CA VAL A 48 34.92 -13.77 20.12
C VAL A 48 33.47 -13.82 20.61
N ASN A 49 32.60 -14.49 19.85
CA ASN A 49 31.16 -14.43 20.04
C ASN A 49 30.50 -15.77 20.37
N ALA A 50 31.16 -16.91 20.15
CA ALA A 50 30.63 -18.23 20.47
C ALA A 50 31.41 -18.88 21.63
N PHE A 51 30.69 -19.28 22.68
CA PHE A 51 31.27 -19.87 23.90
C PHE A 51 30.55 -21.14 24.34
N LEU A 52 31.29 -22.00 25.03
CA LEU A 52 30.78 -23.18 25.71
C LEU A 52 30.95 -23.00 27.22
N LEU A 53 29.88 -23.27 27.96
CA LEU A 53 29.87 -23.27 29.41
C LEU A 53 29.20 -24.57 29.87
N THR A 54 29.93 -25.41 30.58
CA THR A 54 29.42 -26.65 31.16
C THR A 54 28.82 -26.36 32.52
N LEU A 55 27.58 -26.78 32.74
CA LEU A 55 26.80 -26.47 33.94
C LEU A 55 26.25 -27.76 34.56
N HIS A 56 26.24 -27.83 35.89
CA HIS A 56 25.48 -28.83 36.63
C HIS A 56 24.16 -28.19 37.08
N LEU A 57 23.11 -28.38 36.29
CA LEU A 57 21.79 -27.79 36.56
C LEU A 57 20.87 -28.83 37.23
N PRO A 58 19.99 -28.42 38.16
CA PRO A 58 18.96 -29.30 38.70
C PRO A 58 18.04 -29.85 37.60
N VAL A 59 17.51 -31.05 37.82
CA VAL A 59 16.51 -31.67 36.93
C VAL A 59 15.18 -30.94 37.04
N GLU A 60 14.82 -30.50 38.25
CA GLU A 60 13.60 -29.75 38.51
C GLU A 60 13.76 -28.28 38.13
N GLU A 61 12.86 -27.79 37.27
CA GLU A 61 12.93 -26.46 36.64
C GLU A 61 12.93 -25.31 37.65
N ASP A 62 12.12 -25.42 38.71
CA ASP A 62 11.96 -24.37 39.73
C ASP A 62 13.25 -24.06 40.50
N TYR A 63 14.21 -24.99 40.48
CA TYR A 63 15.50 -24.86 41.14
C TYR A 63 16.63 -24.41 40.20
N VAL A 64 16.35 -24.29 38.90
CA VAL A 64 17.37 -23.90 37.92
C VAL A 64 17.80 -22.45 38.17
N PRO A 65 19.09 -22.18 38.44
CA PRO A 65 19.56 -20.84 38.72
C PRO A 65 19.46 -19.95 37.46
N PRO A 66 19.11 -18.67 37.62
CA PRO A 66 19.05 -17.75 36.47
C PRO A 66 20.44 -17.48 35.89
N ILE A 67 20.50 -17.17 34.60
CA ILE A 67 21.72 -16.64 33.99
C ILE A 67 21.81 -15.15 34.34
N LYS A 68 22.84 -14.78 35.10
CA LYS A 68 23.15 -13.38 35.43
C LYS A 68 24.11 -12.83 34.39
N LEU A 69 23.75 -11.69 33.82
CA LEU A 69 24.55 -10.96 32.84
C LEU A 69 25.02 -9.67 33.49
N ARG A 70 26.33 -9.41 33.47
CA ARG A 70 26.94 -8.20 34.02
C ARG A 70 27.92 -7.64 33.00
N VAL A 71 27.82 -6.35 32.72
CA VAL A 71 28.75 -5.66 31.83
C VAL A 71 29.74 -4.89 32.67
N LEU A 72 31.01 -5.25 32.52
CA LEU A 72 32.14 -4.66 33.24
C LEU A 72 33.00 -3.87 32.28
N ASP A 73 33.27 -2.61 32.60
CA ASP A 73 34.22 -1.79 31.85
C ASP A 73 35.65 -2.05 32.33
N THR A 74 36.62 -2.24 31.44
CA THR A 74 38.02 -2.45 31.86
C THR A 74 38.80 -1.14 31.73
N TRP A 75 39.25 -0.60 32.87
CA TRP A 75 40.05 0.61 32.93
C TRP A 75 41.52 0.30 33.24
N ASP A 76 42.36 1.32 33.08
CA ASP A 76 43.75 1.27 33.50
C ASP A 76 43.85 0.91 35.00
N PHE A 77 44.98 0.30 35.40
CA PHE A 77 45.24 -0.14 36.78
C PHE A 77 44.25 -1.19 37.34
N GLY A 78 43.49 -1.87 36.47
CA GLY A 78 42.65 -3.01 36.87
C GLY A 78 41.31 -2.63 37.49
N TYR A 79 40.96 -1.34 37.52
CA TYR A 79 39.63 -0.88 37.92
C TYR A 79 38.57 -1.39 36.94
N ARG A 80 37.47 -1.95 37.45
CA ARG A 80 36.41 -2.56 36.63
C ARG A 80 35.02 -2.19 37.11
N PRO A 81 34.52 -0.98 36.80
CA PRO A 81 33.17 -0.60 37.18
C PRO A 81 32.16 -1.44 36.41
N GLU A 82 31.05 -1.76 37.08
CA GLU A 82 29.90 -2.39 36.43
C GLU A 82 29.02 -1.32 35.79
N LEU A 83 28.79 -1.46 34.49
CA LEU A 83 27.99 -0.51 33.71
C LEU A 83 26.50 -0.85 33.75
N GLY A 84 26.17 -2.14 33.72
CA GLY A 84 24.79 -2.61 33.78
C GLY A 84 24.70 -4.12 33.95
N ARG A 85 23.51 -4.60 34.32
CA ARG A 85 23.21 -6.01 34.55
C ARG A 85 21.84 -6.40 34.00
N ALA A 86 21.68 -7.68 33.70
CA ALA A 86 20.41 -8.32 33.36
C ALA A 86 20.35 -9.72 33.97
N SER A 87 19.15 -10.29 34.06
CA SER A 87 18.94 -11.64 34.60
C SER A 87 17.92 -12.39 33.77
N VAL A 88 18.33 -13.55 33.24
CA VAL A 88 17.49 -14.43 32.45
C VAL A 88 16.98 -15.54 33.36
N ARG A 89 15.71 -15.45 33.77
CA ARG A 89 15.11 -16.34 34.79
C ARG A 89 14.57 -17.63 34.22
N SER A 90 13.81 -17.57 33.12
CA SER A 90 13.27 -18.76 32.47
C SER A 90 14.28 -19.30 31.46
N LEU A 91 14.88 -20.45 31.78
CA LEU A 91 15.86 -21.10 30.91
C LEU A 91 15.25 -22.12 29.95
N ARG A 92 13.99 -22.53 30.18
CA ARG A 92 13.29 -23.55 29.40
C ARG A 92 13.25 -23.27 27.91
N GLN A 93 13.06 -22.01 27.52
CA GLN A 93 13.03 -21.58 26.11
C GLN A 93 14.38 -21.78 25.38
N TYR A 94 15.48 -21.96 26.13
CA TYR A 94 16.79 -22.22 25.55
C TYR A 94 17.18 -23.70 25.59
N CYS A 95 16.39 -24.54 26.24
CA CYS A 95 16.61 -25.98 26.25
C CYS A 95 16.28 -26.57 24.88
N CYS A 96 17.22 -27.32 24.31
CA CYS A 96 17.08 -27.99 23.03
C CYS A 96 17.54 -29.45 23.15
N GLU A 97 16.91 -30.36 22.39
CA GLU A 97 17.37 -31.74 22.33
C GLU A 97 18.71 -31.82 21.60
N PRO A 98 19.66 -32.66 22.07
CA PRO A 98 20.89 -32.93 21.35
C PRO A 98 20.51 -33.65 20.06
N ASP A 99 20.74 -33.00 18.92
CA ASP A 99 20.32 -33.40 17.59
C ASP A 99 20.55 -34.92 17.31
N VAL A 100 19.51 -35.74 17.49
CA VAL A 100 19.50 -37.14 17.03
C VAL A 100 19.15 -37.10 15.55
N GLN A 101 20.16 -36.89 14.71
CA GLN A 101 20.14 -37.04 13.25
C GLN A 101 18.77 -36.92 12.58
N GLY A 102 18.39 -35.68 12.27
CA GLY A 102 17.54 -35.38 11.12
C GLY A 102 18.00 -34.04 10.54
N PRO A 103 18.17 -33.89 9.21
CA PRO A 103 18.49 -32.58 8.66
C PRO A 103 17.44 -31.55 9.12
N PRO A 104 17.83 -30.27 9.35
CA PRO A 104 16.89 -29.21 9.69
C PRO A 104 15.70 -29.29 8.76
N ALA A 105 14.48 -29.28 9.31
CA ALA A 105 13.26 -29.61 8.59
C ALA A 105 13.23 -28.91 7.21
N ALA A 106 13.45 -29.72 6.17
CA ALA A 106 13.31 -29.30 4.79
C ALA A 106 11.88 -28.77 4.57
N PRO A 107 11.65 -27.90 3.56
CA PRO A 107 10.29 -27.55 3.19
C PRO A 107 9.45 -28.83 3.05
N PRO A 108 8.21 -28.85 3.58
CA PRO A 108 7.38 -30.05 3.56
C PRO A 108 7.31 -30.60 2.14
N GLY A 109 7.57 -31.89 1.98
CA GLY A 109 7.54 -32.55 0.68
C GLY A 109 6.19 -32.35 -0.02
N PRO A 110 6.13 -32.55 -1.35
CA PRO A 110 4.94 -32.25 -2.17
C PRO A 110 3.64 -32.96 -1.72
N GLY A 111 3.72 -33.97 -0.83
CA GLY A 111 2.56 -34.67 -0.26
C GLY A 111 2.01 -34.13 1.07
N THR A 112 2.72 -33.24 1.78
CA THR A 112 2.32 -32.71 3.11
C THR A 112 2.02 -31.22 3.13
N ALA A 113 2.26 -30.51 2.02
CA ALA A 113 1.87 -29.12 1.88
C ALA A 113 0.34 -29.02 1.80
N ARG A 114 -0.32 -28.79 2.94
CA ARG A 114 -1.60 -28.06 3.01
C ARG A 114 -1.37 -26.60 2.58
N CYS A 115 -0.79 -26.39 1.39
CA CYS A 115 -0.94 -25.12 0.70
C CYS A 115 -2.40 -25.11 0.24
N SER A 116 -3.19 -24.16 0.75
CA SER A 116 -4.63 -24.09 0.58
C SER A 116 -5.07 -24.51 -0.83
N ARG A 117 -5.74 -25.67 -0.90
CA ARG A 117 -6.44 -26.17 -2.11
C ARG A 117 -7.48 -25.19 -2.65
N ASP A 118 -7.74 -24.09 -1.94
CA ASP A 118 -8.61 -22.99 -2.35
C ASP A 118 -7.96 -21.98 -3.31
N LEU A 119 -6.64 -22.01 -3.51
CA LEU A 119 -5.93 -20.98 -4.31
C LEU A 119 -5.89 -21.22 -5.83
N LEU A 120 -6.36 -22.37 -6.33
CA LEU A 120 -6.27 -22.72 -7.76
C LEU A 120 -7.51 -23.49 -8.24
N ARG A 121 -8.66 -22.81 -8.36
CA ARG A 121 -9.76 -23.27 -9.23
C ARG A 121 -9.77 -22.44 -10.51
N THR A 122 -9.21 -22.99 -11.57
CA THR A 122 -9.51 -22.52 -12.94
C THR A 122 -10.45 -23.52 -13.57
N ARG A 123 -11.63 -23.05 -14.02
CA ARG A 123 -12.50 -23.80 -14.93
C ARG A 123 -11.93 -23.66 -16.35
N PRO A 124 -11.87 -24.72 -17.16
CA PRO A 124 -11.58 -24.60 -18.58
C PRO A 124 -12.78 -23.95 -19.28
N LEU A 125 -12.55 -22.89 -20.04
CA LEU A 125 -13.52 -22.36 -21.01
C LEU A 125 -13.06 -22.79 -22.40
N HIS A 126 -13.99 -23.34 -23.17
CA HIS A 126 -13.80 -23.68 -24.58
C HIS A 126 -13.64 -22.40 -25.42
N PRO A 127 -12.89 -22.43 -26.54
CA PRO A 127 -12.66 -21.22 -27.33
C PRO A 127 -13.93 -20.83 -28.11
N CYS A 128 -14.41 -19.62 -27.87
CA CYS A 128 -15.38 -18.90 -28.70
C CYS A 128 -14.69 -17.68 -29.32
N PRO A 129 -15.15 -17.16 -30.47
CA PRO A 129 -14.57 -16.00 -31.14
C PRO A 129 -14.59 -14.68 -30.35
N GLU A 130 -15.24 -14.63 -29.17
CA GLU A 130 -15.11 -13.54 -28.17
C GLU A 130 -13.71 -13.49 -27.53
N ALA A 131 -12.89 -14.55 -27.66
CA ALA A 131 -11.57 -14.64 -27.05
C ALA A 131 -10.55 -13.64 -27.60
N ALA A 132 -10.68 -13.16 -28.84
CA ALA A 132 -9.74 -12.19 -29.40
C ALA A 132 -9.96 -10.77 -28.85
N GLU A 133 -11.23 -10.38 -28.61
CA GLU A 133 -11.56 -9.12 -27.94
C GLU A 133 -11.24 -9.21 -26.43
N GLU A 134 -11.44 -10.37 -25.79
CA GLU A 134 -11.00 -10.61 -24.41
C GLU A 134 -9.46 -10.62 -24.27
N GLU A 135 -8.72 -11.11 -25.26
CA GLU A 135 -7.24 -11.10 -25.27
C GLU A 135 -6.69 -9.67 -25.45
N GLU A 136 -7.26 -8.84 -26.33
CA GLU A 136 -6.90 -7.41 -26.44
C GLU A 136 -7.29 -6.63 -25.18
N GLU A 137 -8.44 -6.94 -24.55
CA GLU A 137 -8.82 -6.36 -23.25
C GLU A 137 -7.89 -6.80 -22.10
N GLU A 138 -7.37 -8.04 -22.11
CA GLU A 138 -6.40 -8.53 -21.11
C GLU A 138 -5.02 -7.89 -21.28
N GLU A 139 -4.57 -7.57 -22.51
CA GLU A 139 -3.28 -6.94 -22.77
C GLU A 139 -3.21 -5.46 -22.34
N GLU A 140 -4.25 -4.65 -22.61
CA GLU A 140 -4.30 -3.25 -22.17
C GLU A 140 -4.52 -3.11 -20.64
N GLU A 141 -5.32 -4.01 -20.03
CA GLU A 141 -5.54 -4.00 -18.57
C GLU A 141 -4.30 -4.46 -17.77
N GLU A 142 -3.39 -5.24 -18.37
CA GLU A 142 -2.12 -5.65 -17.75
C GLU A 142 -1.03 -4.56 -17.77
N GLU A 143 -1.10 -3.58 -18.68
CA GLU A 143 -0.21 -2.40 -18.71
C GLU A 143 -0.48 -1.43 -17.53
N GLU A 144 -1.70 -1.40 -16.98
CA GLU A 144 -2.10 -0.53 -15.84
C GLU A 144 -1.88 -1.16 -14.45
N ASP A 145 -1.28 -2.34 -14.35
CA ASP A 145 -1.18 -3.11 -13.10
C ASP A 145 0.01 -2.66 -12.21
N ASP A 146 -0.12 -1.45 -11.64
CA ASP A 146 0.83 -0.82 -10.72
C ASP A 146 0.87 -1.45 -9.29
N TRP A 147 1.64 -0.87 -8.37
CA TRP A 147 1.71 -1.34 -6.98
C TRP A 147 0.38 -1.16 -6.21
N TRP A 148 -0.38 -0.10 -6.49
CA TRP A 148 -1.66 0.16 -5.83
C TRP A 148 -2.71 -0.88 -6.17
N SER A 149 -2.69 -1.43 -7.39
CA SER A 149 -3.52 -2.58 -7.76
C SER A 149 -3.27 -3.78 -6.85
N LYS A 150 -2.00 -4.08 -6.52
CA LYS A 150 -1.66 -5.15 -5.56
C LYS A 150 -2.18 -4.85 -4.16
N PHE A 151 -1.99 -3.61 -3.70
CA PHE A 151 -2.44 -3.18 -2.37
C PHE A 151 -3.96 -3.30 -2.22
N TYR A 152 -4.73 -2.77 -3.16
CA TYR A 152 -6.20 -2.85 -3.12
C TYR A 152 -6.70 -4.29 -3.26
N ALA A 153 -6.04 -5.12 -4.07
CA ALA A 153 -6.33 -6.55 -4.12
C ALA A 153 -6.07 -7.24 -2.78
N ALA A 154 -5.00 -6.89 -2.07
CA ALA A 154 -4.63 -7.48 -0.79
C ALA A 154 -5.61 -7.09 0.34
N ILE A 155 -6.09 -5.85 0.38
CA ILE A 155 -7.08 -5.40 1.38
C ILE A 155 -8.53 -5.74 1.00
N GLY A 156 -8.77 -6.32 -0.19
CA GLY A 156 -10.09 -6.72 -0.66
C GLY A 156 -10.98 -5.57 -1.17
N ASP A 157 -10.39 -4.41 -1.50
CA ASP A 157 -11.12 -3.27 -2.05
C ASP A 157 -11.37 -3.48 -3.56
N THR A 158 -12.54 -4.05 -3.88
CA THR A 158 -12.92 -4.36 -5.26
C THR A 158 -13.31 -3.12 -6.08
N ALA A 159 -13.53 -1.97 -5.45
CA ALA A 159 -13.94 -0.74 -6.14
C ALA A 159 -12.76 -0.01 -6.80
N LYS A 160 -11.55 -0.15 -6.23
CA LYS A 160 -10.31 0.50 -6.71
C LYS A 160 -9.39 -0.43 -7.51
N ARG A 161 -9.89 -1.61 -7.86
CA ARG A 161 -9.16 -2.68 -8.54
C ARG A 161 -9.53 -2.70 -10.03
N PRO A 162 -8.54 -2.74 -10.94
CA PRO A 162 -8.79 -3.13 -12.34
C PRO A 162 -9.37 -4.55 -12.40
N ARG A 163 -10.12 -4.90 -13.46
CA ARG A 163 -10.82 -6.19 -13.54
C ARG A 163 -9.89 -7.41 -13.85
N GLY A 164 -8.63 -7.43 -13.46
CA GLY A 164 -7.69 -8.56 -13.68
C GLY A 164 -7.60 -9.56 -12.52
N ARG A 165 -7.14 -10.82 -12.75
CA ARG A 165 -7.05 -11.91 -11.75
C ARG A 165 -6.10 -11.59 -10.59
N ALA A 166 -6.53 -11.85 -9.35
CA ALA A 166 -5.79 -11.62 -8.08
C ALA A 166 -4.63 -12.61 -7.85
N ARG A 167 -3.69 -12.70 -8.80
CA ARG A 167 -2.60 -13.70 -8.75
C ARG A 167 -1.33 -13.20 -8.04
N ASP A 168 -1.15 -11.90 -7.91
CA ASP A 168 0.09 -11.25 -7.43
C ASP A 168 -0.20 -10.28 -6.26
N ALA A 169 -0.96 -10.70 -5.24
CA ALA A 169 -1.25 -9.87 -4.07
C ALA A 169 -0.13 -9.93 -3.03
N LEU A 170 0.19 -8.79 -2.41
CA LEU A 170 1.09 -8.69 -1.26
C LEU A 170 0.40 -9.13 0.05
N THR A 171 1.17 -9.42 1.09
CA THR A 171 0.63 -9.79 2.41
C THR A 171 0.45 -8.56 3.30
N VAL A 172 -0.75 -8.29 3.83
CA VAL A 172 -0.95 -7.17 4.77
C VAL A 172 -1.03 -7.71 6.20
N TYR A 173 -0.05 -7.36 7.03
CA TYR A 173 -0.06 -7.65 8.46
C TYR A 173 -0.74 -6.50 9.22
N SER A 174 -1.63 -6.86 10.14
CA SER A 174 -2.35 -5.91 11.00
C SER A 174 -1.55 -5.43 12.21
N CYS A 175 -0.31 -5.90 12.34
CA CYS A 175 0.64 -5.60 13.41
C CYS A 175 2.06 -5.44 12.85
N GLU A 176 2.99 -5.10 13.73
CA GLU A 176 4.42 -5.10 13.49
C GLU A 176 4.89 -6.48 13.00
N LEU A 177 5.83 -6.52 12.06
CA LEU A 177 6.38 -7.78 11.55
C LEU A 177 7.01 -8.63 12.68
N GLU A 178 7.62 -7.98 13.67
CA GLU A 178 8.17 -8.64 14.87
C GLU A 178 7.06 -9.29 15.75
N ALA A 179 5.83 -8.79 15.68
CA ALA A 179 4.71 -9.33 16.45
C ALA A 179 4.01 -10.50 15.76
N VAL A 180 4.37 -10.82 14.51
CA VAL A 180 3.83 -11.95 13.76
C VAL A 180 4.39 -13.27 14.35
N PRO A 181 3.53 -14.16 14.89
CA PRO A 181 3.99 -15.35 15.60
C PRO A 181 4.90 -16.27 14.77
N GLU A 182 4.67 -16.34 13.46
CA GLU A 182 5.43 -17.15 12.51
C GLU A 182 6.91 -16.76 12.43
N PHE A 183 7.27 -15.53 12.81
CA PHE A 183 8.61 -14.98 12.68
C PHE A 183 9.36 -14.84 14.02
N GLU A 184 8.79 -15.35 15.12
CA GLU A 184 9.47 -15.46 16.43
C GLU A 184 10.15 -14.16 16.90
N GLY A 185 9.51 -13.00 16.69
CA GLY A 185 10.10 -11.71 17.08
C GLY A 185 11.25 -11.22 16.20
N LEU A 186 11.62 -11.96 15.14
CA LEU A 186 12.87 -11.82 14.41
C LEU A 186 14.09 -11.88 15.34
N GLN A 187 13.98 -12.67 16.42
CA GLN A 187 15.05 -12.90 17.40
C GLN A 187 15.62 -14.33 17.32
N ASP A 188 15.41 -15.00 16.19
CA ASP A 188 15.86 -16.37 15.93
C ASP A 188 17.40 -16.48 15.90
N PHE A 189 18.08 -15.46 15.38
CA PHE A 189 19.55 -15.38 15.42
C PHE A 189 20.07 -14.78 16.74
N CYS A 190 19.48 -13.67 17.19
CA CYS A 190 19.96 -12.94 18.36
C CYS A 190 18.81 -12.24 19.10
N GLN A 191 18.74 -12.44 20.41
CA GLN A 191 17.80 -11.75 21.30
C GLN A 191 18.42 -10.47 21.88
N THR A 192 17.54 -9.55 22.30
CA THR A 192 17.92 -8.28 22.94
C THR A 192 17.62 -8.33 24.43
N PHE A 193 18.65 -8.20 25.26
CA PHE A 193 18.52 -8.16 26.71
C PHE A 193 18.80 -6.74 27.21
N PRO A 194 17.79 -6.01 27.72
CA PRO A 194 18.00 -4.67 28.29
C PRO A 194 18.83 -4.77 29.58
N LEU A 195 19.80 -3.87 29.72
CA LEU A 195 20.71 -3.78 30.86
C LEU A 195 20.30 -2.64 31.78
N TYR A 196 20.28 -2.87 33.10
CA TYR A 196 19.89 -1.88 34.12
C TYR A 196 21.00 -1.66 35.14
N ARG A 197 20.97 -0.53 35.85
CA ARG A 197 22.00 -0.15 36.85
C ARG A 197 21.81 -0.84 38.20
N THR A 198 20.58 -1.02 38.64
CA THR A 198 20.25 -1.54 39.97
C THR A 198 19.95 -3.04 39.96
N ALA A 199 20.08 -3.68 41.12
CA ALA A 199 19.72 -5.08 41.33
C ALA A 199 18.23 -5.16 41.72
N GLY A 200 17.36 -5.66 40.85
CA GLY A 200 15.93 -5.80 41.17
C GLY A 200 15.07 -6.03 39.93
N THR A 201 13.76 -6.16 40.13
CA THR A 201 12.80 -5.85 39.06
C THR A 201 12.89 -4.35 38.78
N PRO A 202 13.05 -3.91 37.52
CA PRO A 202 13.09 -2.48 37.21
C PRO A 202 11.84 -1.81 37.76
N GLU A 203 12.00 -0.67 38.45
CA GLU A 203 10.87 0.17 38.82
C GLU A 203 10.21 0.69 37.53
N SER A 204 8.88 0.84 37.53
CA SER A 204 8.13 1.27 36.35
C SER A 204 8.64 2.64 35.86
N GLY A 205 9.39 2.65 34.76
CA GLY A 205 9.95 3.86 34.14
C GLY A 205 11.47 4.03 34.20
N GLU A 206 12.25 3.05 34.69
CA GLU A 206 13.72 3.11 34.58
C GLU A 206 14.19 2.78 33.15
N ASP A 207 14.87 3.73 32.50
CA ASP A 207 15.46 3.52 31.17
C ASP A 207 16.67 2.57 31.24
N PRO A 208 16.78 1.60 30.30
CA PRO A 208 17.96 0.74 30.23
C PRO A 208 19.22 1.56 29.93
N VAL A 209 20.34 1.16 30.54
CA VAL A 209 21.65 1.76 30.30
C VAL A 209 22.33 1.27 29.03
N GLY A 210 21.76 0.26 28.37
CA GLY A 210 22.23 -0.32 27.13
C GLY A 210 21.56 -1.67 26.91
N GLU A 211 21.96 -2.37 25.86
CA GLU A 211 21.43 -3.68 25.49
C GLU A 211 22.56 -4.67 25.28
N PHE A 212 22.36 -5.91 25.71
CA PHE A 212 23.17 -7.04 25.32
C PHE A 212 22.47 -7.82 24.22
N LYS A 213 23.16 -8.04 23.10
CA LYS A 213 22.72 -8.88 21.99
C LYS A 213 23.34 -10.26 22.17
N GLY A 214 22.51 -11.29 22.38
CA GLY A 214 22.99 -12.67 22.46
C GLY A 214 21.90 -13.73 22.34
N LEU A 215 22.29 -15.00 22.42
CA LEU A 215 21.38 -16.14 22.40
C LEU A 215 21.95 -17.31 23.20
N PHE A 216 21.08 -18.10 23.83
CA PHE A 216 21.48 -19.28 24.60
C PHE A 216 20.91 -20.57 23.98
N ARG A 217 21.67 -21.65 24.10
CA ARG A 217 21.24 -23.02 23.78
C ARG A 217 21.77 -23.97 24.85
N ILE A 218 20.88 -24.68 25.52
CA ILE A 218 21.15 -25.57 26.64
C ILE A 218 20.73 -26.97 26.23
N TYR A 219 21.64 -27.93 26.27
CA TYR A 219 21.35 -29.32 25.92
C TYR A 219 22.20 -30.24 26.81
N PRO A 220 21.70 -31.44 27.14
CA PRO A 220 22.44 -32.42 27.92
C PRO A 220 23.68 -32.91 27.15
N LEU A 221 24.77 -33.14 27.88
CA LEU A 221 25.95 -33.81 27.36
C LEU A 221 25.87 -35.32 27.71
N PRO A 222 26.38 -36.22 26.85
CA PRO A 222 26.46 -37.63 27.17
C PRO A 222 27.27 -37.87 28.45
N GLU A 223 26.80 -38.78 29.31
CA GLU A 223 27.53 -39.19 30.52
C GLU A 223 28.74 -40.08 30.17
N ASP A 224 28.65 -40.84 29.08
CA ASP A 224 29.72 -41.69 28.58
C ASP A 224 30.71 -40.85 27.73
N PRO A 225 31.97 -40.70 28.14
CA PRO A 225 32.99 -39.94 27.40
C PRO A 225 33.37 -40.56 26.05
N SER A 226 32.97 -41.80 25.76
CA SER A 226 33.18 -42.43 24.45
C SER A 226 32.17 -41.97 23.39
N VAL A 227 31.03 -41.39 23.81
CA VAL A 227 30.02 -40.84 22.91
C VAL A 227 30.45 -39.43 22.50
N PRO A 228 30.55 -39.12 21.19
CA PRO A 228 30.91 -37.78 20.75
C PRO A 228 29.87 -36.75 21.23
N PRO A 229 30.31 -35.55 21.65
CA PRO A 229 29.38 -34.50 22.05
C PRO A 229 28.49 -34.09 20.87
N PRO A 230 27.25 -33.65 21.12
CA PRO A 230 26.34 -33.25 20.06
C PRO A 230 26.91 -32.08 19.23
N PRO A 231 26.49 -31.94 17.95
CA PRO A 231 26.92 -30.87 17.08
C PRO A 231 26.69 -29.50 17.71
N ARG A 232 27.61 -28.56 17.45
CA ARG A 232 27.47 -27.20 17.99
C ARG A 232 26.49 -26.40 17.14
N HIS A 233 25.69 -25.55 17.75
CA HIS A 233 24.67 -24.77 17.04
C HIS A 233 25.25 -23.46 16.48
N PHE A 234 26.32 -22.93 17.10
CA PHE A 234 26.98 -21.68 16.69
C PHE A 234 28.32 -21.97 15.99
N GLN A 235 28.28 -22.64 14.82
CA GLN A 235 29.50 -22.96 14.03
C GLN A 235 29.71 -21.97 12.88
N GLU A 236 28.67 -21.70 12.10
CA GLU A 236 28.72 -20.79 10.96
C GLU A 236 27.96 -19.52 11.29
N LEU A 237 28.67 -18.55 11.86
CA LEU A 237 28.12 -17.23 12.19
C LEU A 237 28.37 -16.25 11.04
N PRO A 238 27.44 -15.31 10.78
CA PRO A 238 27.67 -14.23 9.84
C PRO A 238 28.86 -13.35 10.29
N PRO A 239 29.46 -12.58 9.37
CA PRO A 239 30.52 -11.64 9.72
C PRO A 239 30.07 -10.70 10.85
N SER A 240 30.90 -10.57 11.89
CA SER A 240 30.63 -9.70 13.04
C SER A 240 31.10 -8.26 12.84
N GLN A 241 31.62 -7.92 11.66
CA GLN A 241 32.04 -6.55 11.37
C GLN A 241 30.82 -5.69 11.01
N PRO A 242 30.81 -4.40 11.39
CA PRO A 242 29.79 -3.46 10.96
C PRO A 242 29.74 -3.39 9.43
N GLN A 243 28.52 -3.36 8.89
CA GLN A 243 28.27 -3.38 7.47
C GLN A 243 27.44 -2.17 7.08
N GLU A 244 27.92 -1.42 6.09
CA GLU A 244 27.11 -0.37 5.45
C GLU A 244 25.95 -1.00 4.68
N CYS A 245 24.76 -0.46 4.89
CA CYS A 245 23.51 -0.91 4.29
C CYS A 245 22.76 0.30 3.73
N LEU A 246 22.13 0.13 2.56
CA LEU A 246 21.10 1.05 2.07
C LEU A 246 19.74 0.59 2.61
N VAL A 247 19.06 1.48 3.33
CA VAL A 247 17.73 1.23 3.90
C VAL A 247 16.70 2.00 3.08
N ARG A 248 15.71 1.29 2.55
CA ARG A 248 14.55 1.87 1.87
C ARG A 248 13.32 1.71 2.74
N LEU A 249 12.77 2.82 3.18
CA LEU A 249 11.54 2.88 3.97
C LEU A 249 10.41 3.41 3.10
N TYR A 250 9.36 2.62 2.96
CA TYR A 250 8.17 2.95 2.19
C TYR A 250 7.00 3.17 3.15
N ILE A 251 6.50 4.40 3.26
CA ILE A 251 5.36 4.72 4.13
C ILE A 251 4.15 5.06 3.25
N ILE A 252 3.10 4.26 3.39
CA ILE A 252 1.94 4.29 2.48
C ILE A 252 0.86 5.22 3.01
N ARG A 253 0.40 4.97 4.23
CA ARG A 253 -0.66 5.74 4.86
C ARG A 253 -0.61 5.62 6.38
N ALA A 254 -1.26 6.54 7.07
CA ALA A 254 -1.66 6.35 8.46
C ALA A 254 -3.19 6.41 8.57
N PHE A 255 -3.73 5.89 9.67
CA PHE A 255 -5.17 5.92 9.95
C PHE A 255 -5.45 5.87 11.44
N ASN A 256 -6.67 6.28 11.83
CA ASN A 256 -7.07 6.46 13.22
C ASN A 256 -6.14 7.39 14.01
N LEU A 257 -5.58 8.42 13.36
CA LEU A 257 -4.74 9.39 14.08
C LEU A 257 -5.57 10.12 15.15
N PRO A 258 -4.97 10.41 16.32
CA PRO A 258 -5.63 11.20 17.36
C PRO A 258 -5.74 12.66 16.90
N PRO A 259 -6.92 13.28 16.98
CA PRO A 259 -7.10 14.67 16.57
C PRO A 259 -6.25 15.61 17.43
N ARG A 260 -5.61 16.58 16.80
CA ARG A 260 -4.72 17.55 17.45
C ARG A 260 -5.22 18.99 17.29
N ASP A 261 -5.84 19.27 16.15
CA ASP A 261 -6.39 20.58 15.84
C ASP A 261 -7.79 20.83 16.44
N ARG A 262 -8.15 22.11 16.53
CA ARG A 262 -9.47 22.56 17.00
C ARG A 262 -10.63 22.11 16.11
N ASN A 263 -10.36 21.87 14.82
CA ASN A 263 -11.33 21.33 13.86
C ASN A 263 -11.61 19.83 14.08
N GLY A 264 -10.90 19.16 15.01
CA GLY A 264 -11.02 17.73 15.26
C GLY A 264 -10.28 16.86 14.25
N LEU A 265 -9.32 17.42 13.50
CA LEU A 265 -8.47 16.75 12.51
C LEU A 265 -6.98 16.95 12.89
N CYS A 266 -6.09 16.66 11.95
CA CYS A 266 -4.65 16.89 12.03
C CYS A 266 -4.14 17.29 10.63
N ASP A 267 -2.96 17.89 10.60
CA ASP A 267 -2.15 18.16 9.41
C ASP A 267 -0.86 17.31 9.44
N PRO A 268 -0.95 15.96 9.34
CA PRO A 268 0.18 15.06 9.59
C PRO A 268 1.31 15.14 8.54
N TYR A 269 2.55 15.17 9.02
CA TYR A 269 3.76 14.91 8.25
C TYR A 269 4.68 13.88 8.94
N ILE A 270 5.65 13.35 8.18
CA ILE A 270 6.53 12.27 8.63
C ILE A 270 7.93 12.81 8.88
N ARG A 271 8.53 12.38 9.99
CA ARG A 271 9.96 12.49 10.26
C ARG A 271 10.56 11.11 10.50
N VAL A 272 11.65 10.83 9.82
CA VAL A 272 12.40 9.57 9.94
C VAL A 272 13.78 9.90 10.50
N SER A 273 14.27 9.07 11.42
CA SER A 273 15.66 9.19 11.89
C SER A 273 16.31 7.82 12.04
N LEU A 274 17.56 7.73 11.60
CA LEU A 274 18.41 6.56 11.70
C LEU A 274 19.82 7.01 12.08
N GLY A 275 20.21 6.75 13.33
CA GLY A 275 21.45 7.29 13.90
C GLY A 275 21.46 8.82 13.90
N THR A 276 22.46 9.42 13.26
CA THR A 276 22.59 10.89 13.14
C THR A 276 21.77 11.46 11.97
N LYS A 277 21.32 10.61 11.05
CA LYS A 277 20.63 11.01 9.83
C LYS A 277 19.15 11.22 10.13
N LYS A 278 18.61 12.34 9.66
CA LYS A 278 17.18 12.67 9.75
C LYS A 278 16.67 12.99 8.36
N ALA A 279 15.49 12.47 8.04
CA ALA A 279 14.78 12.73 6.81
C ALA A 279 13.32 13.07 7.12
N GLY A 280 12.61 13.61 6.14
CA GLY A 280 11.25 14.12 6.32
C GLY A 280 11.24 15.64 6.24
N ASP A 281 10.23 16.14 5.54
CA ASP A 281 10.04 17.55 5.24
C ASP A 281 8.71 17.99 5.84
N ARG A 282 8.76 19.08 6.60
CA ARG A 282 7.60 19.65 7.28
C ARG A 282 6.59 20.22 6.27
N ASP A 283 7.07 20.72 5.13
CA ASP A 283 6.21 21.32 4.11
C ASP A 283 5.45 20.25 3.30
N GLN A 284 5.80 18.97 3.49
CA GLN A 284 5.08 17.82 2.94
C GLN A 284 4.06 17.30 3.96
N TYR A 285 3.22 18.15 4.53
CA TYR A 285 2.10 17.70 5.37
C TYR A 285 0.91 17.26 4.50
N VAL A 286 -0.01 16.48 5.06
CA VAL A 286 -1.29 16.16 4.42
C VAL A 286 -2.38 16.88 5.22
N PRO A 287 -3.09 17.85 4.65
CA PRO A 287 -3.98 18.70 5.43
C PRO A 287 -5.26 17.99 5.88
N ASN A 288 -5.79 18.43 7.02
CA ASN A 288 -7.14 18.18 7.53
C ASN A 288 -7.57 16.70 7.44
N THR A 289 -6.75 15.79 7.94
CA THR A 289 -7.05 14.35 7.86
C THR A 289 -6.51 13.54 9.03
N LEU A 290 -7.30 12.55 9.44
CA LEU A 290 -6.88 11.50 10.39
C LEU A 290 -6.46 10.20 9.68
N GLU A 291 -6.56 10.17 8.34
CA GLU A 291 -6.22 9.04 7.48
C GLU A 291 -5.34 9.48 6.29
N PRO A 292 -4.16 10.08 6.54
CA PRO A 292 -3.31 10.58 5.45
C PRO A 292 -2.78 9.43 4.60
N VAL A 293 -2.84 9.59 3.27
CA VAL A 293 -2.11 8.75 2.32
C VAL A 293 -0.86 9.51 1.89
N PHE A 294 0.30 8.99 2.27
CA PHE A 294 1.58 9.65 2.05
C PHE A 294 2.16 9.33 0.68
N GLY A 295 1.96 8.10 0.22
CA GLY A 295 1.99 7.69 -1.18
C GLY A 295 3.32 7.81 -1.93
N SER A 296 3.93 8.98 -2.05
CA SER A 296 5.18 9.18 -2.81
C SER A 296 6.44 9.15 -1.94
N ARG A 297 6.31 8.73 -0.68
CA ARG A 297 7.34 8.93 0.34
C ARG A 297 8.21 7.69 0.53
N LEU A 298 9.14 7.54 -0.40
CA LEU A 298 10.31 6.68 -0.24
C LEU A 298 11.40 7.46 0.49
N PHE A 299 11.85 6.93 1.62
CA PHE A 299 13.06 7.40 2.29
C PHE A 299 14.19 6.42 2.03
N GLU A 300 15.22 6.88 1.32
CA GLU A 300 16.48 6.14 1.14
C GLU A 300 17.53 6.70 2.09
N VAL A 301 17.99 5.88 3.03
CA VAL A 301 18.97 6.27 4.03
C VAL A 301 20.06 5.21 4.11
N THR A 302 21.33 5.62 4.02
CA THR A 302 22.44 4.70 4.29
C THR A 302 22.66 4.58 5.80
N ALA A 303 23.05 3.42 6.31
CA ALA A 303 23.38 3.23 7.71
C ALA A 303 24.40 2.13 7.90
N THR A 304 25.22 2.24 8.94
CA THR A 304 26.17 1.18 9.29
C THR A 304 25.59 0.32 10.40
N ILE A 305 25.14 -0.88 10.06
CA ILE A 305 24.54 -1.81 11.02
C ILE A 305 25.67 -2.64 11.65
N PRO A 306 25.74 -2.78 13.00
CA PRO A 306 24.72 -2.41 13.99
C PRO A 306 24.99 -1.11 14.76
N LEU A 307 25.87 -0.23 14.28
CA LEU A 307 26.12 1.09 14.91
C LEU A 307 24.86 1.96 14.89
N GLU A 308 24.15 1.95 13.77
CA GLU A 308 22.90 2.66 13.53
C GLU A 308 21.80 1.63 13.24
N LYS A 309 21.31 0.93 14.28
CA LYS A 309 20.33 -0.16 14.12
C LYS A 309 18.87 0.27 14.29
N ASP A 310 18.60 1.34 15.05
CA ASP A 310 17.23 1.73 15.43
C ASP A 310 16.69 2.77 14.44
N LEU A 311 15.77 2.33 13.58
CA LEU A 311 15.03 3.19 12.66
C LEU A 311 13.80 3.74 13.37
N HIS A 312 13.77 5.04 13.61
CA HIS A 312 12.63 5.72 14.24
C HIS A 312 11.78 6.43 13.17
N ILE A 313 10.47 6.19 13.23
CA ILE A 313 9.45 6.87 12.42
C ILE A 313 8.53 7.64 13.37
N SER A 314 8.43 8.95 13.19
CA SER A 314 7.57 9.84 13.97
C SER A 314 6.62 10.59 13.05
N LEU A 315 5.37 10.73 13.46
CA LEU A 315 4.40 11.61 12.83
C LEU A 315 4.24 12.87 13.67
N PHE A 316 4.20 14.01 13.00
CA PHE A 316 4.03 15.33 13.60
C PHE A 316 2.83 16.02 12.96
N ASP A 317 2.20 16.89 13.73
CA ASP A 317 1.12 17.75 13.29
C ASP A 317 1.69 19.10 12.86
N TYR A 318 1.42 19.52 11.64
CA TYR A 318 1.90 20.80 11.13
C TYR A 318 1.10 21.94 11.77
N ASP A 319 1.79 22.82 12.51
CA ASP A 319 1.20 24.03 13.06
C ASP A 319 1.79 25.26 12.38
N LEU A 320 0.96 26.24 12.00
CA LEU A 320 1.45 27.52 11.42
C LEU A 320 2.46 28.24 12.34
N LEU A 321 2.32 28.10 13.65
CA LEU A 321 3.22 28.63 14.66
C LEU A 321 3.92 27.47 15.40
N PRO A 322 5.21 27.23 15.15
CA PRO A 322 5.97 26.20 15.86
C PRO A 322 5.97 26.40 17.39
N PRO A 323 6.17 25.34 18.19
CA PRO A 323 6.60 24.01 17.79
C PRO A 323 5.44 23.08 17.39
N ASP A 324 5.62 22.39 16.26
CA ASP A 324 4.76 21.30 15.80
C ASP A 324 4.62 20.20 16.86
N GLN A 325 3.40 19.68 17.05
CA GLN A 325 3.13 18.64 18.05
C GLN A 325 3.44 17.23 17.52
N GLU A 326 4.14 16.40 18.31
CA GLU A 326 4.30 14.98 17.97
C GLU A 326 2.95 14.25 18.11
N ILE A 327 2.47 13.68 17.01
CA ILE A 327 1.29 12.84 16.98
C ILE A 327 1.64 11.51 17.67
N GLY A 328 2.71 10.85 17.24
CA GLY A 328 3.26 9.64 17.85
C GLY A 328 4.38 9.03 17.03
N SER A 329 5.04 8.00 17.56
CA SER A 329 6.22 7.38 16.94
C SER A 329 6.29 5.86 17.11
N THR A 330 7.08 5.21 16.24
CA THR A 330 7.38 3.78 16.27
C THR A 330 8.84 3.56 15.88
N SER A 331 9.43 2.44 16.30
CA SER A 331 10.81 2.08 16.00
C SER A 331 10.93 0.67 15.43
N ILE A 332 11.96 0.44 14.62
CA ILE A 332 12.30 -0.84 13.99
C ILE A 332 13.77 -1.15 14.24
N ASP A 333 14.07 -2.35 14.75
CA ASP A 333 15.44 -2.84 14.92
C ASP A 333 15.93 -3.49 13.60
N LEU A 334 16.72 -2.73 12.83
CA LEU A 334 17.24 -3.15 11.54
C LEU A 334 18.29 -4.27 11.65
N GLU A 335 19.01 -4.36 12.77
CA GLU A 335 19.99 -5.43 12.99
C GLU A 335 19.31 -6.79 13.04
N ASN A 336 18.22 -6.89 13.82
CA ASN A 336 17.45 -8.13 13.92
C ASN A 336 16.80 -8.52 12.59
N ARG A 337 16.23 -7.57 11.85
CA ARG A 337 15.66 -7.83 10.52
C ARG A 337 16.72 -8.33 9.54
N LEU A 338 17.92 -7.76 9.58
CA LEU A 338 19.03 -8.14 8.71
C LEU A 338 19.54 -9.55 9.01
N LEU A 339 19.72 -9.88 10.29
CA LEU A 339 20.34 -11.13 10.74
C LEU A 339 19.35 -12.31 10.82
N SER A 340 18.05 -12.05 10.83
CA SER A 340 17.03 -13.11 10.94
C SER A 340 17.06 -14.08 9.75
N ARG A 341 16.96 -15.38 10.06
CA ARG A 341 16.88 -16.47 9.06
C ARG A 341 15.55 -16.49 8.30
N PHE A 342 14.58 -15.68 8.71
CA PHE A 342 13.35 -15.45 7.97
C PHE A 342 13.55 -14.48 6.78
N ARG A 343 14.76 -13.93 6.56
CA ARG A 343 15.08 -12.94 5.51
C ARG A 343 14.15 -11.71 5.54
N ALA A 344 13.93 -11.16 6.74
CA ALA A 344 13.10 -9.96 6.92
C ALA A 344 13.71 -8.66 6.35
N HIS A 345 14.90 -8.72 5.76
CA HIS A 345 15.55 -7.57 5.12
C HIS A 345 14.98 -7.22 3.75
N CYS A 346 14.36 -8.15 3.01
CA CYS A 346 13.69 -7.81 1.75
C CYS A 346 12.55 -8.81 1.49
N GLY A 347 11.31 -8.33 1.56
CA GLY A 347 10.13 -9.20 1.40
C GLY A 347 10.00 -9.79 -0.01
N LEU A 348 9.85 -11.11 -0.11
CA LEU A 348 9.86 -11.82 -1.40
C LEU A 348 8.55 -11.72 -2.17
N PRO A 349 8.55 -11.21 -3.42
CA PRO A 349 7.33 -11.17 -4.23
C PRO A 349 6.83 -12.59 -4.52
N ARG A 350 5.53 -12.69 -4.86
CA ARG A 350 4.92 -13.98 -5.19
C ARG A 350 5.40 -14.53 -6.54
N LEU A 351 5.73 -13.65 -7.48
CA LEU A 351 6.18 -13.99 -8.82
C LEU A 351 7.57 -13.42 -9.09
N TYR A 352 8.38 -14.15 -9.86
CA TYR A 352 9.68 -13.68 -10.31
C TYR A 352 9.57 -13.01 -11.69
N ARG A 353 9.85 -11.70 -11.74
CA ARG A 353 9.82 -10.87 -12.96
C ARG A 353 11.17 -10.21 -13.19
N VAL A 354 11.65 -10.24 -14.43
CA VAL A 354 12.95 -9.64 -14.80
C VAL A 354 12.83 -8.18 -15.25
N ALA A 355 11.65 -7.74 -15.66
CA ALA A 355 11.38 -6.39 -16.13
C ALA A 355 9.96 -5.92 -15.74
N GLY A 356 9.64 -4.67 -16.10
CA GLY A 356 8.39 -4.00 -15.76
C GLY A 356 8.40 -3.30 -14.39
N PRO A 357 7.24 -2.73 -13.99
CA PRO A 357 7.09 -1.99 -12.73
C PRO A 357 7.34 -2.86 -11.48
N ARG A 358 7.12 -4.18 -11.62
CA ARG A 358 7.22 -5.18 -10.54
C ARG A 358 8.44 -6.08 -10.67
N ARG A 359 9.50 -5.56 -11.27
CA ARG A 359 10.74 -6.33 -11.44
C ARG A 359 11.34 -6.69 -10.08
N TRP A 360 12.06 -7.81 -10.05
CA TRP A 360 12.78 -8.27 -8.88
C TRP A 360 13.69 -7.18 -8.29
N ARG A 361 13.59 -6.96 -6.98
CA ARG A 361 14.29 -5.86 -6.28
C ARG A 361 15.38 -6.31 -5.31
N ASP A 362 15.40 -7.58 -4.91
CA ASP A 362 16.45 -8.14 -4.04
C ASP A 362 17.79 -8.19 -4.82
N GLN A 363 18.91 -7.96 -4.12
CA GLN A 363 20.27 -7.99 -4.66
C GLN A 363 20.65 -9.37 -5.18
N LEU A 364 20.14 -10.42 -4.51
CA LEU A 364 20.41 -11.81 -4.89
C LEU A 364 19.30 -12.33 -5.79
N THR A 365 19.66 -13.09 -6.82
CA THR A 365 18.66 -13.88 -7.55
C THR A 365 18.03 -14.93 -6.63
N PRO A 366 16.79 -15.38 -6.89
CA PRO A 366 16.14 -16.39 -6.08
C PRO A 366 16.99 -17.64 -5.81
N SER A 367 17.74 -18.12 -6.79
CA SER A 367 18.61 -19.29 -6.64
C SER A 367 19.80 -19.04 -5.70
N ARG A 368 20.42 -17.86 -5.76
CA ARG A 368 21.50 -17.45 -4.84
C ARG A 368 20.99 -17.17 -3.43
N ALA A 369 19.81 -16.56 -3.32
CA ALA A 369 19.12 -16.39 -2.05
C ALA A 369 18.83 -17.73 -1.37
N LEU A 370 18.39 -18.74 -2.14
CA LEU A 370 18.15 -20.09 -1.63
C LEU A 370 19.45 -20.76 -1.17
N GLU A 371 20.54 -20.60 -1.92
CA GLU A 371 21.88 -21.09 -1.54
C GLU A 371 22.37 -20.46 -0.23
N HIS A 372 22.25 -19.14 -0.08
CA HIS A 372 22.60 -18.44 1.16
C HIS A 372 21.72 -18.89 2.34
N LEU A 373 20.42 -19.10 2.12
CA LEU A 373 19.51 -19.63 3.14
C LEU A 373 19.88 -21.05 3.55
N ALA A 374 20.28 -21.89 2.60
CA ALA A 374 20.76 -23.24 2.85
C ALA A 374 21.97 -23.23 3.78
N HIS A 375 22.99 -22.45 3.43
CA HIS A 375 24.19 -22.28 4.23
C HIS A 375 23.87 -21.75 5.63
N ALA A 376 23.03 -20.72 5.76
CA ALA A 376 22.65 -20.16 7.06
C ALA A 376 21.89 -21.15 7.96
N ARG A 377 21.29 -22.20 7.38
CA ARG A 377 20.60 -23.29 8.08
C ARG A 377 21.47 -24.56 8.23
N GLY A 378 22.72 -24.54 7.78
CA GLY A 378 23.60 -25.72 7.78
C GLY A 378 23.12 -26.83 6.83
N LEU A 379 22.39 -26.48 5.78
CA LEU A 379 21.91 -27.40 4.75
C LEU A 379 22.85 -27.40 3.54
N PRO A 380 22.98 -28.53 2.81
CA PRO A 380 23.66 -28.55 1.52
C PRO A 380 23.07 -27.56 0.53
N ALA A 381 23.92 -27.01 -0.34
CA ALA A 381 23.50 -26.10 -1.40
C ALA A 381 22.47 -26.78 -2.33
N PRO A 382 21.46 -26.05 -2.83
CA PRO A 382 20.46 -26.60 -3.73
C PRO A 382 21.09 -27.00 -5.08
N GLU A 383 20.81 -28.22 -5.52
CA GLU A 383 21.30 -28.73 -6.81
C GLU A 383 20.19 -28.61 -7.86
N PHE A 384 20.44 -27.83 -8.91
CA PHE A 384 19.49 -27.63 -10.01
C PHE A 384 19.85 -28.49 -11.22
N SER A 385 18.82 -29.02 -11.87
CA SER A 385 18.90 -29.61 -13.22
C SER A 385 19.40 -28.61 -14.28
N ALA A 386 19.93 -29.12 -15.38
CA ALA A 386 20.50 -28.31 -16.46
C ALA A 386 19.47 -27.36 -17.12
N ASP A 387 18.21 -27.80 -17.22
CA ASP A 387 17.07 -27.01 -17.72
C ASP A 387 16.40 -26.16 -16.62
N GLY A 388 16.78 -26.36 -15.35
CA GLY A 388 16.29 -25.59 -14.20
C GLY A 388 14.86 -25.92 -13.79
N THR A 389 14.28 -27.01 -14.29
CA THR A 389 12.90 -27.41 -13.97
C THR A 389 12.80 -28.35 -12.77
N ALA A 390 13.92 -28.92 -12.33
CA ALA A 390 14.05 -29.73 -11.12
C ALA A 390 15.15 -29.19 -10.20
N ALA A 391 14.94 -29.29 -8.88
CA ALA A 391 15.91 -28.94 -7.86
C ALA A 391 15.87 -29.93 -6.69
N THR A 392 17.04 -30.33 -6.19
CA THR A 392 17.17 -31.12 -4.96
C THR A 392 17.59 -30.20 -3.82
N PHE A 393 16.78 -30.16 -2.75
CA PHE A 393 16.99 -29.29 -1.61
C PHE A 393 16.48 -29.96 -0.32
N GLY A 394 17.30 -29.97 0.74
CA GLY A 394 16.93 -30.59 2.02
C GLY A 394 16.64 -32.10 1.91
N GLY A 395 17.30 -32.81 0.98
CA GLY A 395 17.08 -34.24 0.74
C GLY A 395 15.82 -34.59 -0.05
N ALA A 396 15.04 -33.60 -0.50
CA ALA A 396 13.86 -33.79 -1.35
C ALA A 396 14.06 -33.19 -2.75
N THR A 397 13.45 -33.80 -3.76
CA THR A 397 13.46 -33.30 -5.14
C THR A 397 12.14 -32.62 -5.46
N PHE A 398 12.21 -31.42 -6.02
CA PHE A 398 11.08 -30.59 -6.40
C PHE A 398 11.09 -30.34 -7.90
N LEU A 399 9.92 -30.44 -8.53
CA LEU A 399 9.72 -30.12 -9.94
C LEU A 399 8.92 -28.82 -10.05
N LEU A 400 9.27 -27.98 -11.01
CA LEU A 400 8.55 -26.75 -11.31
C LEU A 400 7.09 -27.01 -11.69
N SER A 401 6.82 -28.15 -12.34
CA SER A 401 5.46 -28.60 -12.67
C SER A 401 4.57 -28.86 -11.45
N HIS A 402 5.14 -29.03 -10.25
CA HIS A 402 4.37 -29.10 -9.01
C HIS A 402 3.76 -27.75 -8.62
N PHE A 403 4.33 -26.65 -9.11
CA PHE A 403 3.90 -25.28 -8.79
C PHE A 403 3.23 -24.58 -9.99
N GLU A 404 3.70 -24.86 -11.21
CA GLU A 404 3.23 -24.24 -12.46
C GLU A 404 2.55 -25.31 -13.36
N SER A 405 1.28 -25.10 -13.74
CA SER A 405 0.53 -26.03 -14.61
C SER A 405 0.79 -25.86 -16.12
N GLY A 406 1.79 -25.07 -16.50
CA GLY A 406 2.10 -24.72 -17.88
C GLY A 406 3.01 -23.48 -17.97
N ALA A 407 3.18 -22.94 -19.18
CA ALA A 407 3.97 -21.72 -19.37
C ALA A 407 3.41 -20.54 -18.53
N PRO A 408 4.30 -19.68 -17.98
CA PRO A 408 3.88 -18.53 -17.19
C PRO A 408 2.99 -17.60 -18.04
N LYS A 409 1.81 -17.28 -17.50
CA LYS A 409 0.81 -16.41 -18.15
C LYS A 409 0.91 -14.96 -17.65
N TYR A 410 2.11 -14.45 -17.44
CA TYR A 410 2.34 -13.11 -16.90
C TYR A 410 3.55 -12.48 -17.60
N PRO A 411 3.61 -11.13 -17.71
CA PRO A 411 4.65 -10.47 -18.47
C PRO A 411 6.01 -10.53 -17.77
N TYR A 412 7.06 -10.65 -18.59
CA TYR A 412 8.47 -10.72 -18.19
C TYR A 412 8.83 -11.84 -17.20
N PRO A 413 8.42 -13.10 -17.44
CA PRO A 413 8.76 -14.20 -16.57
C PRO A 413 10.26 -14.48 -16.62
N GLY A 414 10.91 -14.59 -15.45
CA GLY A 414 12.32 -15.00 -15.41
C GLY A 414 12.54 -16.48 -15.68
N ALA A 415 13.80 -16.93 -15.71
CA ALA A 415 14.16 -18.31 -16.05
C ALA A 415 13.52 -19.37 -15.11
N PRO A 416 13.20 -20.60 -15.60
CA PRO A 416 12.60 -21.67 -14.79
C PRO A 416 13.31 -21.95 -13.47
N ARG A 417 14.65 -21.96 -13.49
CA ARG A 417 15.51 -22.12 -12.30
C ARG A 417 15.17 -21.12 -11.20
N GLU A 418 15.02 -19.85 -11.54
CA GLU A 418 14.78 -18.77 -10.59
C GLU A 418 13.34 -18.81 -10.06
N ARG A 419 12.38 -19.17 -10.91
CA ARG A 419 10.98 -19.38 -10.47
C ARG A 419 10.85 -20.55 -9.51
N LEU A 420 11.51 -21.68 -9.81
CA LEU A 420 11.56 -22.83 -8.92
C LEU A 420 12.23 -22.48 -7.57
N ALA A 421 13.36 -21.78 -7.62
CA ALA A 421 14.04 -21.32 -6.41
C ALA A 421 13.15 -20.42 -5.54
N LEU A 422 12.39 -19.50 -6.15
CA LEU A 422 11.44 -18.65 -5.43
C LEU A 422 10.33 -19.47 -4.76
N HIS A 423 9.80 -20.50 -5.42
CA HIS A 423 8.83 -21.41 -4.80
C HIS A 423 9.41 -22.14 -3.59
N LEU A 424 10.67 -22.58 -3.66
CA LEU A 424 11.36 -23.23 -2.55
C LEU A 424 11.63 -22.26 -1.39
N LEU A 425 12.00 -21.01 -1.68
CA LEU A 425 12.14 -19.96 -0.68
C LEU A 425 10.83 -19.73 0.09
N HIS A 426 9.70 -19.60 -0.61
CA HIS A 426 8.38 -19.49 0.02
C HIS A 426 8.03 -20.72 0.86
N ALA A 427 8.38 -21.92 0.39
CA ALA A 427 8.19 -23.15 1.17
C ALA A 427 9.05 -23.20 2.46
N CYS A 428 10.14 -22.43 2.52
CA CYS A 428 11.00 -22.27 3.69
C CYS A 428 10.48 -21.25 4.72
N ARG A 429 9.28 -20.70 4.53
CA ARG A 429 8.61 -19.72 5.42
C ARG A 429 9.43 -18.43 5.65
N VAL A 430 10.10 -17.96 4.61
CA VAL A 430 10.71 -16.63 4.63
C VAL A 430 9.64 -15.53 4.51
N VAL A 431 9.98 -14.30 4.90
CA VAL A 431 9.07 -13.17 4.86
C VAL A 431 8.66 -12.85 3.41
N PRO A 432 7.35 -12.90 3.07
CA PRO A 432 6.89 -12.51 1.75
C PRO A 432 6.92 -10.99 1.56
N GLU A 433 6.69 -10.53 0.34
CA GLU A 433 6.36 -9.14 0.04
C GLU A 433 5.13 -8.77 0.88
N HIS A 434 5.28 -7.72 1.69
CA HIS A 434 4.32 -7.40 2.72
C HIS A 434 4.18 -5.90 2.95
N LEU A 435 3.11 -5.56 3.66
CA LEU A 435 2.87 -4.29 4.28
C LEU A 435 2.58 -4.56 5.76
N GLU A 436 3.32 -3.95 6.67
CA GLU A 436 3.07 -4.07 8.12
C GLU A 436 2.33 -2.85 8.64
N THR A 437 1.51 -3.06 9.68
CA THR A 437 0.75 -1.99 10.34
C THR A 437 1.32 -1.80 11.74
N ARG A 438 1.98 -0.68 11.99
CA ARG A 438 2.62 -0.39 13.27
C ARG A 438 1.80 0.59 14.08
N THR A 439 1.73 0.38 15.39
CA THR A 439 1.08 1.31 16.32
C THR A 439 2.00 2.49 16.61
N LEU A 440 1.42 3.70 16.66
CA LEU A 440 2.12 4.91 17.06
C LEU A 440 2.00 5.11 18.58
N TYR A 441 3.13 5.23 19.25
CA TYR A 441 3.24 5.44 20.69
C TYR A 441 3.54 6.89 21.02
N SER A 442 3.15 7.32 22.22
CA SER A 442 3.49 8.65 22.72
C SER A 442 4.91 8.69 23.27
N SER A 443 5.68 9.72 22.93
CA SER A 443 7.01 9.96 23.52
C SER A 443 6.95 10.26 25.03
N THR A 444 5.81 10.71 25.54
CA THR A 444 5.60 11.03 26.97
C THR A 444 5.16 9.84 27.83
N GLN A 445 4.65 8.75 27.24
CA GLN A 445 4.24 7.53 27.94
C GLN A 445 4.50 6.29 27.06
N PRO A 446 5.75 5.77 27.06
CA PRO A 446 6.08 4.54 26.34
C PRO A 446 5.29 3.37 26.92
N GLY A 447 4.48 2.69 26.10
CA GLY A 447 3.73 1.50 26.51
C GLY A 447 2.23 1.71 26.79
N LEU A 448 1.72 2.95 26.79
CA LEU A 448 0.29 3.19 26.62
C LEU A 448 -0.01 3.56 25.17
N GLU A 449 -0.86 2.75 24.53
CA GLU A 449 -1.57 3.15 23.31
C GLU A 449 -2.24 4.51 23.55
N GLN A 450 -1.98 5.47 22.67
CA GLN A 450 -2.62 6.78 22.74
C GLN A 450 -4.14 6.61 22.67
N ALA A 451 -4.81 6.76 23.80
CA ALA A 451 -6.24 6.53 23.90
C ALA A 451 -7.01 7.71 23.28
N GLY A 452 -7.44 7.57 22.03
CA GLY A 452 -8.52 8.41 21.49
C GLY A 452 -9.85 8.20 22.25
N PRO A 453 -10.81 9.14 22.16
CA PRO A 453 -12.11 9.00 22.81
C PRO A 453 -12.82 7.71 22.38
N GLN A 454 -13.46 7.03 23.33
CA GLN A 454 -14.12 5.74 23.12
C GLN A 454 -15.22 5.87 22.04
N HIS A 455 -15.25 4.91 21.10
CA HIS A 455 -16.32 4.87 20.12
C HIS A 455 -17.63 4.46 20.81
N PRO A 456 -18.72 5.25 20.74
CA PRO A 456 -19.94 5.01 21.52
C PRO A 456 -20.67 3.70 21.15
N ARG A 457 -20.28 3.01 20.07
CA ARG A 457 -20.90 1.76 19.61
C ARG A 457 -20.09 0.49 19.87
N ARG A 458 -18.83 0.58 20.35
CA ARG A 458 -17.96 -0.59 20.61
C ARG A 458 -17.03 -0.34 21.82
N PRO A 459 -17.43 -0.76 23.03
CA PRO A 459 -16.57 -0.64 24.21
C PRO A 459 -15.44 -1.67 24.10
N GLY A 460 -14.20 -1.20 23.85
CA GLY A 460 -12.99 -2.02 23.78
C GLY A 460 -11.97 -1.63 22.69
N ASP A 461 -12.39 -0.86 21.69
CA ASP A 461 -11.54 -0.45 20.56
C ASP A 461 -10.83 0.88 20.88
N ARG A 462 -9.62 0.79 21.45
CA ARG A 462 -8.76 1.97 21.70
C ARG A 462 -8.19 2.46 20.37
N ARG A 463 -8.54 3.67 19.95
CA ARG A 463 -8.06 4.30 18.71
C ARG A 463 -6.66 4.89 18.92
N ALA A 464 -5.64 4.05 18.96
CA ALA A 464 -4.27 4.51 18.76
C ALA A 464 -4.03 4.72 17.26
N GLY A 465 -3.31 5.80 16.92
CA GLY A 465 -2.87 6.05 15.55
C GLY A 465 -2.03 4.89 15.03
N LYS A 466 -2.25 4.51 13.76
CA LYS A 466 -1.51 3.42 13.12
C LYS A 466 -0.89 3.91 11.82
N VAL A 467 0.28 3.39 11.48
CA VAL A 467 0.98 3.65 10.23
C VAL A 467 1.21 2.34 9.46
N GLN A 468 1.01 2.38 8.15
CA GLN A 468 1.29 1.27 7.25
C GLN A 468 2.53 1.55 6.43
N LEU A 469 3.51 0.66 6.54
CA LEU A 469 4.83 0.80 5.93
C LEU A 469 5.50 -0.56 5.70
N TRP A 470 6.63 -0.57 5.00
CA TRP A 470 7.60 -1.65 5.07
C TRP A 470 9.02 -1.10 4.90
N VAL A 471 10.01 -1.92 5.22
CA VAL A 471 11.43 -1.57 5.12
C VAL A 471 12.17 -2.65 4.36
N ASP A 472 12.97 -2.25 3.37
CA ASP A 472 13.98 -3.10 2.75
C ASP A 472 15.39 -2.65 3.20
N ILE A 473 16.29 -3.60 3.47
CA ILE A 473 17.66 -3.39 3.96
C ILE A 473 18.61 -4.11 3.00
N PHE A 474 19.52 -3.36 2.37
CA PHE A 474 20.42 -3.85 1.34
C PHE A 474 21.89 -3.68 1.75
N PRO A 475 22.59 -4.76 2.14
CA PRO A 475 24.02 -4.69 2.47
C PRO A 475 24.87 -4.28 1.26
N ALA A 476 25.74 -3.29 1.42
CA ALA A 476 26.63 -2.82 0.34
C ALA A 476 27.56 -3.93 -0.19
N SER A 477 27.90 -4.92 0.65
CA SER A 477 28.73 -6.07 0.29
C SER A 477 28.11 -6.99 -0.77
N LEU A 478 26.79 -6.95 -0.97
CA LEU A 478 26.08 -7.75 -1.97
C LEU A 478 25.91 -7.03 -3.33
N GLY A 479 26.46 -5.82 -3.47
CA GLY A 479 26.35 -4.99 -4.68
C GLY A 479 25.16 -4.02 -4.64
N PRO A 480 24.82 -3.35 -5.76
CA PRO A 480 23.68 -2.43 -5.79
C PRO A 480 22.34 -3.20 -5.75
N PRO A 481 21.32 -2.71 -5.02
CA PRO A 481 19.99 -3.31 -5.07
C PRO A 481 19.26 -3.05 -6.37
N GLY A 482 18.18 -3.81 -6.61
CA GLY A 482 17.26 -3.53 -7.71
C GLY A 482 16.56 -2.18 -7.54
N PRO A 483 15.75 -1.74 -8.52
CA PRO A 483 15.09 -0.45 -8.45
C PRO A 483 14.07 -0.40 -7.31
N ALA A 484 13.84 0.81 -6.81
CA ALA A 484 12.79 1.05 -5.83
C ALA A 484 11.40 0.80 -6.44
N ILE A 485 10.46 0.38 -5.60
CA ILE A 485 9.05 0.28 -5.96
C ILE A 485 8.44 1.68 -6.07
N ASP A 486 7.77 1.98 -7.19
CA ASP A 486 6.99 3.20 -7.31
C ASP A 486 5.68 3.05 -6.53
N ILE A 487 5.56 3.84 -5.46
CA ILE A 487 4.39 3.89 -4.59
C ILE A 487 3.56 5.15 -4.83
N THR A 488 3.96 6.02 -5.76
CA THR A 488 3.29 7.31 -6.03
C THR A 488 1.79 7.10 -6.23
N PRO A 489 0.91 7.83 -5.49
CA PRO A 489 -0.52 7.71 -5.66
C PRO A 489 -0.93 8.02 -7.09
N ARG A 490 -1.95 7.30 -7.56
CA ARG A 490 -2.57 7.61 -8.84
C ARG A 490 -3.11 9.02 -8.81
N GLN A 491 -2.62 9.86 -9.71
CA GLN A 491 -3.09 11.23 -9.85
C GLN A 491 -4.24 11.30 -10.84
N PRO A 492 -5.23 12.18 -10.59
CA PRO A 492 -6.27 12.45 -11.56
C PRO A 492 -5.65 12.98 -12.85
N GLN A 493 -6.08 12.42 -13.97
CA GLN A 493 -5.71 12.88 -15.30
C GLN A 493 -6.78 13.84 -15.80
N ARG A 494 -6.35 14.94 -16.41
CA ARG A 494 -7.28 15.92 -16.95
C ARG A 494 -7.77 15.49 -18.34
N PHE A 495 -9.08 15.49 -18.52
CA PHE A 495 -9.78 15.20 -19.76
C PHE A 495 -10.66 16.37 -20.19
N GLU A 496 -11.00 16.41 -21.47
CA GLU A 496 -11.97 17.33 -22.04
C GLU A 496 -13.05 16.55 -22.78
N LEU A 497 -14.30 16.65 -22.32
CA LEU A 497 -15.46 16.15 -23.05
C LEU A 497 -16.03 17.26 -23.94
N ARG A 498 -16.04 17.01 -25.24
CA ARG A 498 -16.72 17.86 -26.23
C ARG A 498 -18.05 17.22 -26.59
N CYS A 499 -19.12 17.98 -26.41
CA CYS A 499 -20.47 17.57 -26.79
C CYS A 499 -21.04 18.58 -27.79
N VAL A 500 -21.20 18.19 -29.05
CA VAL A 500 -21.87 19.01 -30.06
C VAL A 500 -23.34 18.64 -30.11
N VAL A 501 -24.21 19.61 -29.81
CA VAL A 501 -25.65 19.52 -30.01
C VAL A 501 -25.95 19.97 -31.44
N TRP A 502 -26.40 19.01 -32.27
CA TRP A 502 -26.75 19.30 -33.66
C TRP A 502 -28.21 19.71 -33.76
N ASN A 503 -29.10 18.81 -33.39
CA ASN A 503 -30.54 18.94 -33.63
C ASN A 503 -31.39 18.37 -32.48
N THR A 504 -32.61 18.86 -32.36
CA THR A 504 -33.71 18.24 -31.59
C THR A 504 -34.79 17.73 -32.55
N ARG A 505 -35.52 16.67 -32.15
CA ARG A 505 -36.71 16.15 -32.86
C ARG A 505 -37.76 15.67 -31.87
N ASP A 506 -39.03 15.76 -32.27
CA ASP A 506 -40.18 15.26 -31.53
C ASP A 506 -40.23 15.78 -30.07
N VAL A 507 -39.77 17.01 -29.85
CA VAL A 507 -39.84 17.69 -28.54
C VAL A 507 -41.27 18.15 -28.26
N ASP A 508 -41.72 18.00 -27.03
CA ASP A 508 -43.05 18.45 -26.60
C ASP A 508 -43.20 19.98 -26.79
N LEU A 509 -44.33 20.41 -27.37
CA LEU A 509 -44.63 21.83 -27.61
C LEU A 509 -45.47 22.41 -26.47
N GLN A 510 -45.07 23.51 -25.83
CA GLN A 510 -45.81 24.10 -24.70
C GLN A 510 -46.61 25.35 -25.08
N ASP A 511 -46.05 26.26 -25.89
CA ASP A 511 -46.72 27.50 -26.25
C ASP A 511 -47.90 27.31 -27.19
N THR A 512 -48.88 28.23 -27.10
CA THR A 512 -49.96 28.39 -28.07
C THR A 512 -49.93 29.80 -28.64
N SER A 513 -49.59 29.92 -29.92
CA SER A 513 -49.56 31.18 -30.65
C SER A 513 -50.92 31.88 -30.69
N LEU A 514 -50.94 33.18 -30.97
CA LEU A 514 -52.16 34.00 -31.12
C LEU A 514 -53.13 33.45 -32.20
N THR A 515 -52.64 32.61 -33.12
CA THR A 515 -53.40 31.90 -34.16
C THR A 515 -53.91 30.51 -33.72
N GLY A 516 -53.67 30.11 -32.47
CA GLY A 516 -54.01 28.80 -31.92
C GLY A 516 -53.05 27.65 -32.28
N GLN A 517 -51.91 27.96 -32.94
CA GLN A 517 -50.90 26.96 -33.30
C GLN A 517 -49.95 26.70 -32.12
N ARG A 518 -49.68 25.44 -31.80
CA ARG A 518 -48.71 25.08 -30.75
C ARG A 518 -47.29 25.27 -31.25
N THR A 519 -46.44 25.94 -30.47
CA THR A 519 -45.02 26.18 -30.77
C THR A 519 -44.16 26.02 -29.52
N SER A 520 -42.84 25.98 -29.64
CA SER A 520 -41.90 26.13 -28.52
C SER A 520 -40.61 26.82 -28.98
N ASP A 521 -40.01 27.59 -28.10
CA ASP A 521 -38.71 28.26 -28.22
C ASP A 521 -37.63 27.41 -27.54
N ILE A 522 -37.14 26.39 -28.25
CA ILE A 522 -36.35 25.29 -27.67
C ILE A 522 -34.89 25.71 -27.43
N TYR A 523 -34.35 25.39 -26.27
CA TYR A 523 -32.90 25.41 -26.03
C TYR A 523 -32.44 24.24 -25.15
N VAL A 524 -31.14 23.95 -25.17
CA VAL A 524 -30.55 22.80 -24.46
C VAL A 524 -29.53 23.28 -23.42
N LYS A 525 -29.64 22.79 -22.19
CA LYS A 525 -28.66 22.95 -21.11
C LYS A 525 -27.86 21.67 -20.92
N GLY A 526 -26.60 21.78 -20.51
CA GLY A 526 -25.74 20.63 -20.27
C GLY A 526 -24.64 20.85 -19.25
N TRP A 527 -24.36 19.83 -18.44
CA TRP A 527 -23.27 19.81 -17.46
C TRP A 527 -22.81 18.38 -17.14
N LEU A 528 -21.65 18.24 -16.52
CA LEU A 528 -21.18 17.00 -15.91
C LEU A 528 -21.64 16.92 -14.45
N ALA A 529 -22.06 15.74 -14.00
CA ALA A 529 -22.50 15.53 -12.62
C ALA A 529 -21.42 15.99 -11.61
N GLY A 530 -21.84 16.75 -10.59
CA GLY A 530 -20.94 17.36 -9.59
C GLY A 530 -20.20 18.61 -10.07
N GLN A 531 -20.39 19.02 -11.32
CA GLN A 531 -19.93 20.31 -11.86
C GLN A 531 -21.11 21.14 -12.34
N GLU A 532 -22.19 21.21 -11.55
CA GLU A 532 -23.40 21.98 -11.90
C GLU A 532 -23.07 23.47 -12.13
N GLU A 533 -22.05 24.02 -11.47
CA GLU A 533 -21.58 25.40 -11.67
C GLU A 533 -21.03 25.66 -13.09
N GLN A 534 -20.61 24.61 -13.81
CA GLN A 534 -20.08 24.71 -15.18
C GLN A 534 -21.17 24.48 -16.25
N GLU A 535 -22.44 24.65 -15.89
CA GLU A 535 -23.58 24.56 -16.81
C GLU A 535 -23.34 25.42 -18.07
N GLN A 536 -23.60 24.82 -19.22
CA GLN A 536 -23.57 25.47 -20.53
C GLN A 536 -24.94 25.36 -21.18
N ARG A 537 -25.30 26.37 -21.97
CA ARG A 537 -26.56 26.40 -22.71
C ARG A 537 -26.33 26.75 -24.18
N THR A 538 -27.16 26.22 -25.06
CA THR A 538 -27.21 26.61 -26.46
C THR A 538 -27.85 27.99 -26.61
N ASP A 539 -27.87 28.51 -27.83
CA ASP A 539 -28.83 29.52 -28.25
C ASP A 539 -30.26 28.93 -28.33
N VAL A 540 -31.24 29.82 -28.49
CA VAL A 540 -32.66 29.49 -28.54
C VAL A 540 -33.09 29.31 -30.01
N HIS A 541 -33.75 28.19 -30.30
CA HIS A 541 -34.41 27.96 -31.57
C HIS A 541 -35.87 28.41 -31.45
N TYR A 542 -36.19 29.56 -32.06
CA TYR A 542 -37.50 30.18 -31.94
C TYR A 542 -38.56 29.51 -32.82
N ARG A 543 -39.77 29.37 -32.27
CA ARG A 543 -41.01 28.97 -32.96
C ARG A 543 -40.93 27.61 -33.65
N SER A 544 -40.42 26.61 -32.95
CA SER A 544 -40.50 25.22 -33.41
C SER A 544 -41.96 24.79 -33.53
N MET A 545 -42.38 24.34 -34.72
CA MET A 545 -43.76 23.89 -34.98
C MET A 545 -43.92 22.37 -34.92
N GLN A 546 -42.83 21.61 -35.03
CA GLN A 546 -42.85 20.13 -35.02
C GLN A 546 -41.96 19.55 -33.90
N GLY A 547 -41.50 20.38 -32.97
CA GLY A 547 -40.54 19.98 -31.94
C GLY A 547 -39.14 19.72 -32.50
N ASP A 548 -38.84 20.29 -33.67
CA ASP A 548 -37.53 20.29 -34.31
C ASP A 548 -36.76 21.59 -34.02
N GLY A 549 -35.46 21.45 -33.79
CA GLY A 549 -34.56 22.56 -33.54
C GLY A 549 -33.16 22.24 -34.08
N SER A 550 -32.42 23.28 -34.45
CA SER A 550 -31.09 23.19 -35.05
C SER A 550 -30.18 24.20 -34.37
N PHE A 551 -29.03 23.75 -33.89
CA PHE A 551 -28.16 24.54 -33.00
C PHE A 551 -26.71 24.63 -33.51
N ASN A 552 -26.14 23.53 -33.98
CA ASN A 552 -24.69 23.41 -34.29
C ASN A 552 -23.82 23.99 -33.17
N TRP A 553 -24.06 23.56 -31.94
CA TRP A 553 -23.50 24.19 -30.74
C TRP A 553 -22.62 23.23 -29.95
N ARG A 554 -21.38 23.64 -29.62
CA ARG A 554 -20.43 22.82 -28.86
C ARG A 554 -20.38 23.20 -27.38
N PHE A 555 -20.58 22.20 -26.53
CA PHE A 555 -20.18 22.26 -25.13
C PHE A 555 -18.78 21.70 -24.95
N VAL A 556 -17.99 22.35 -24.09
CA VAL A 556 -16.61 21.95 -23.75
C VAL A 556 -16.51 21.82 -22.24
N PHE A 557 -16.33 20.60 -21.74
CA PHE A 557 -16.29 20.29 -20.31
C PHE A 557 -14.91 19.74 -19.93
N PRO A 558 -14.04 20.55 -19.30
CA PRO A 558 -12.81 20.06 -18.70
C PRO A 558 -13.10 19.41 -17.34
N PHE A 559 -12.57 18.22 -17.10
CA PHE A 559 -12.73 17.52 -15.82
C PHE A 559 -11.53 16.63 -15.51
N ASP A 560 -11.31 16.37 -14.23
CA ASP A 560 -10.28 15.45 -13.76
C ASP A 560 -10.87 14.06 -13.53
N TYR A 561 -10.14 13.03 -13.94
CA TYR A 561 -10.60 11.65 -13.95
C TYR A 561 -9.51 10.70 -13.49
N LEU A 562 -9.87 9.73 -12.64
CA LEU A 562 -9.00 8.65 -12.22
C LEU A 562 -9.37 7.37 -12.99
N PRO A 563 -8.60 6.97 -14.03
CA PRO A 563 -8.92 5.80 -14.86
C PRO A 563 -9.13 4.52 -14.06
N ALA A 564 -8.25 4.25 -13.10
CA ALA A 564 -8.29 3.00 -12.35
C ALA A 564 -9.46 2.89 -11.35
N GLU A 565 -9.98 4.02 -10.84
CA GLU A 565 -11.21 4.03 -10.03
C GLU A 565 -12.46 4.27 -10.89
N GLN A 566 -12.28 4.70 -12.14
CA GLN A 566 -13.33 5.11 -13.06
C GLN A 566 -14.24 6.25 -12.54
N LEU A 567 -13.66 7.18 -11.77
CA LEU A 567 -14.38 8.30 -11.16
C LEU A 567 -13.78 9.65 -11.56
N CYS A 568 -14.65 10.65 -11.72
CA CYS A 568 -14.25 12.05 -11.79
C CYS A 568 -13.89 12.56 -10.40
N VAL A 569 -12.95 13.51 -10.39
CA VAL A 569 -12.39 14.11 -9.18
C VAL A 569 -12.75 15.58 -9.19
N LEU A 570 -13.40 16.03 -8.11
CA LEU A 570 -13.94 17.38 -8.01
C LEU A 570 -13.37 18.06 -6.76
N PRO A 571 -12.90 19.31 -6.88
CA PRO A 571 -12.56 20.11 -5.71
C PRO A 571 -13.83 20.55 -4.99
N GLU A 572 -13.92 20.28 -3.69
CA GLU A 572 -14.97 20.77 -2.80
C GLU A 572 -14.69 22.25 -2.49
N LYS A 573 -15.20 23.14 -3.35
CA LYS A 573 -15.26 24.55 -3.01
C LYS A 573 -16.20 24.70 -1.82
N GLY A 574 -15.65 25.16 -0.68
CA GLY A 574 -16.42 25.44 0.53
C GLY A 574 -17.71 26.19 0.18
N THR A 575 -18.84 25.55 0.48
CA THR A 575 -20.19 26.06 0.21
C THR A 575 -20.37 27.44 0.84
N ARG A 576 -20.12 28.50 0.06
CA ARG A 576 -20.69 29.81 0.32
C ARG A 576 -22.11 29.78 -0.19
N THR A 577 -23.04 29.33 0.65
CA THR A 577 -24.47 29.56 0.45
C THR A 577 -24.71 31.06 0.34
N ARG A 578 -24.94 31.50 -0.89
CA ARG A 578 -25.33 32.87 -1.23
C ARG A 578 -26.77 33.08 -0.74
N GLY A 579 -26.95 33.49 0.51
CA GLY A 579 -28.28 33.92 0.96
C GLY A 579 -28.64 33.89 2.44
N GLU A 580 -27.74 34.10 3.40
CA GLU A 580 -28.18 34.48 4.76
C GLU A 580 -27.43 35.70 5.26
N ARG A 581 -28.20 36.72 5.65
CA ARG A 581 -27.71 38.00 6.18
C ARG A 581 -27.03 37.74 7.53
N SER A 582 -25.73 37.98 7.55
CA SER A 582 -24.85 38.26 8.69
C SER A 582 -25.54 38.48 10.05
N SER A 583 -25.38 37.51 10.96
CA SER A 583 -25.52 37.73 12.40
C SER A 583 -24.18 38.23 12.96
N PRO A 584 -24.12 39.37 13.67
CA PRO A 584 -22.85 39.97 14.10
C PRO A 584 -22.46 39.39 15.47
N ARG A 585 -22.01 38.13 15.52
CA ARG A 585 -21.34 37.56 16.69
C ARG A 585 -20.66 36.22 16.42
N CYS A 586 -19.81 36.17 15.38
CA CYS A 586 -18.84 35.08 15.19
C CYS A 586 -17.47 35.72 14.88
N PRO A 587 -16.40 35.37 15.62
CA PRO A 587 -15.04 35.81 15.28
C PRO A 587 -14.65 35.24 13.92
N GLN A 588 -14.01 36.09 13.12
CA GLN A 588 -13.49 35.85 11.77
C GLN A 588 -13.01 34.41 11.57
N GLU A 589 -13.73 33.67 10.73
CA GLU A 589 -13.30 32.38 10.21
C GLU A 589 -11.97 32.57 9.48
N HIS A 590 -11.01 31.73 9.86
CA HIS A 590 -9.62 31.81 9.46
C HIS A 590 -9.46 31.67 7.94
N PHE A 591 -8.81 32.67 7.35
CA PHE A 591 -8.58 32.86 5.92
C PHE A 591 -7.46 31.97 5.33
N TRP A 592 -7.10 30.83 5.95
CA TRP A 592 -5.90 30.06 5.55
C TRP A 592 -6.03 28.53 5.62
N SER A 593 -7.22 27.96 5.43
CA SER A 593 -7.32 26.57 4.98
C SER A 593 -7.31 26.55 3.44
N LEU A 594 -6.15 26.85 2.85
CA LEU A 594 -5.86 26.46 1.48
C LEU A 594 -5.63 24.96 1.52
N ASP A 595 -6.66 24.16 1.21
CA ASP A 595 -6.56 22.96 0.36
C ASP A 595 -7.92 22.26 0.29
N GLU A 596 -8.38 22.03 -0.95
CA GLU A 596 -9.72 21.60 -1.31
C GLU A 596 -9.93 20.12 -0.95
N THR A 597 -10.91 19.81 -0.10
CA THR A 597 -11.36 18.42 0.08
C THR A 597 -11.88 17.89 -1.26
N VAL A 598 -11.59 16.63 -1.58
CA VAL A 598 -11.81 16.09 -2.93
C VAL A 598 -13.03 15.17 -2.96
N HIS A 599 -14.05 15.52 -3.73
CA HIS A 599 -15.25 14.72 -3.92
C HIS A 599 -15.16 13.89 -5.21
N LYS A 600 -15.53 12.60 -5.16
CA LYS A 600 -15.48 11.69 -6.32
C LYS A 600 -16.88 11.33 -6.82
N VAL A 601 -17.10 11.43 -8.13
CA VAL A 601 -18.40 11.14 -8.76
C VAL A 601 -18.24 10.32 -10.05
N PRO A 602 -19.23 9.50 -10.42
CA PRO A 602 -19.23 8.84 -11.73
C PRO A 602 -19.24 9.86 -12.87
N PRO A 603 -18.52 9.59 -13.98
CA PRO A 603 -18.54 10.45 -15.16
C PRO A 603 -19.91 10.36 -15.85
N LYS A 604 -20.78 11.33 -15.60
CA LYS A 604 -22.15 11.38 -16.13
C LYS A 604 -22.42 12.75 -16.76
N LEU A 605 -22.78 12.75 -18.04
CA LEU A 605 -23.26 13.93 -18.76
C LEU A 605 -24.78 14.04 -18.62
N ILE A 606 -25.25 15.20 -18.19
CA ILE A 606 -26.66 15.51 -18.04
C ILE A 606 -27.01 16.61 -19.04
N LEU A 607 -28.01 16.36 -19.88
CA LEU A 607 -28.55 17.32 -20.83
C LEU A 607 -30.03 17.52 -20.56
N GLN A 608 -30.49 18.76 -20.57
CA GLN A 608 -31.90 19.11 -20.39
C GLN A 608 -32.40 19.96 -21.55
N VAL A 609 -33.62 19.71 -21.99
CA VAL A 609 -34.31 20.47 -23.03
C VAL A 609 -35.36 21.34 -22.36
N TRP A 610 -35.39 22.62 -22.73
CA TRP A 610 -36.22 23.66 -22.11
C TRP A 610 -36.94 24.49 -23.18
N ASP A 611 -38.09 25.04 -22.82
CA ASP A 611 -38.82 26.07 -23.56
C ASP A 611 -38.47 27.45 -23.00
N ASN A 612 -38.07 28.40 -23.85
CA ASN A 612 -37.67 29.74 -23.43
C ASN A 612 -38.85 30.70 -23.49
N ASP A 613 -39.38 31.07 -22.33
CA ASP A 613 -40.53 31.97 -22.22
C ASP A 613 -40.10 33.43 -22.11
N THR A 614 -40.77 34.31 -22.88
CA THR A 614 -40.44 35.74 -22.85
C THR A 614 -40.99 36.45 -21.60
N PHE A 615 -42.08 35.95 -21.00
CA PHE A 615 -42.81 36.63 -19.91
C PHE A 615 -43.10 35.73 -18.69
N SER A 616 -42.69 34.46 -18.73
CA SER A 616 -42.85 33.45 -17.67
C SER A 616 -41.51 32.74 -17.39
N ALA A 617 -41.50 31.82 -16.42
CA ALA A 617 -40.34 30.97 -16.19
C ALA A 617 -40.30 29.86 -17.24
N ASP A 618 -39.12 29.61 -17.80
CA ASP A 618 -38.88 28.56 -18.78
C ASP A 618 -39.44 27.19 -18.37
N ASP A 619 -40.13 26.52 -19.31
CA ASP A 619 -40.74 25.21 -19.07
C ASP A 619 -39.75 24.07 -19.34
N PHE A 620 -39.70 23.10 -18.43
CA PHE A 620 -38.87 21.90 -18.58
C PHE A 620 -39.53 20.89 -19.53
N LEU A 621 -38.83 20.53 -20.61
CA LEU A 621 -39.36 19.63 -21.64
C LEU A 621 -38.84 18.19 -21.49
N GLY A 622 -37.58 18.00 -21.07
CA GLY A 622 -37.07 16.66 -20.82
C GLY A 622 -35.59 16.60 -20.44
N VAL A 623 -35.16 15.43 -19.94
CA VAL A 623 -33.78 15.16 -19.53
C VAL A 623 -33.21 13.94 -20.25
N LEU A 624 -31.92 14.02 -20.60
CA LEU A 624 -31.09 12.93 -21.08
C LEU A 624 -29.88 12.78 -20.15
N GLU A 625 -29.71 11.59 -19.61
CA GLU A 625 -28.62 11.25 -18.71
C GLU A 625 -27.73 10.17 -19.35
N LEU A 626 -26.45 10.47 -19.53
CA LEU A 626 -25.48 9.61 -20.19
C LEU A 626 -24.31 9.29 -19.25
N GLU A 627 -24.23 8.04 -18.80
CA GLU A 627 -23.05 7.52 -18.09
C GLU A 627 -21.94 7.24 -19.11
N LEU A 628 -20.82 7.94 -19.03
CA LEU A 628 -19.76 7.87 -20.04
C LEU A 628 -19.07 6.49 -20.09
N LEU A 629 -19.09 5.73 -19.00
CA LEU A 629 -18.57 4.35 -18.92
C LEU A 629 -19.52 3.30 -19.49
N SER A 630 -20.82 3.61 -19.55
CA SER A 630 -21.88 2.68 -19.93
C SER A 630 -22.86 3.36 -20.88
N LEU A 631 -22.32 4.04 -21.90
CA LEU A 631 -23.07 4.85 -22.84
C LEU A 631 -24.00 3.95 -23.67
N PRO A 632 -25.31 4.21 -23.71
CA PRO A 632 -26.20 3.49 -24.62
C PRO A 632 -25.86 3.83 -26.07
N GLN A 633 -25.83 2.82 -26.95
CA GLN A 633 -25.50 3.05 -28.36
C GLN A 633 -26.51 4.03 -28.99
N PRO A 634 -26.03 5.10 -29.66
CA PRO A 634 -26.92 6.05 -30.33
C PRO A 634 -27.64 5.42 -31.52
N ALA A 635 -28.87 5.87 -31.76
CA ALA A 635 -29.59 5.53 -32.97
C ALA A 635 -29.05 6.33 -34.16
N ARG A 636 -28.92 5.71 -35.34
CA ARG A 636 -28.42 6.42 -36.54
C ARG A 636 -29.43 7.42 -37.10
N GLN A 637 -30.72 7.17 -36.87
CA GLN A 637 -31.82 7.97 -37.38
C GLN A 637 -32.83 8.24 -36.27
N PRO A 638 -33.56 9.39 -36.31
CA PRO A 638 -34.49 9.76 -35.25
C PRO A 638 -35.67 8.79 -35.10
N ARG A 639 -36.05 8.08 -36.18
CA ARG A 639 -37.12 7.06 -36.14
C ARG A 639 -36.78 5.82 -35.33
N ASP A 640 -35.50 5.48 -35.23
CA ASP A 640 -35.02 4.30 -34.50
C ASP A 640 -34.70 4.64 -33.03
N CYS A 641 -34.77 5.94 -32.68
CA CYS A 641 -34.49 6.45 -31.35
C CYS A 641 -35.70 6.24 -30.41
N SER A 642 -35.51 5.48 -29.32
CA SER A 642 -36.59 5.16 -28.38
C SER A 642 -36.06 4.92 -26.97
N LEU A 643 -36.94 5.05 -25.96
CA LEU A 643 -36.61 4.83 -24.55
C LEU A 643 -36.02 3.43 -24.25
N ALA A 644 -36.20 2.45 -25.13
CA ALA A 644 -35.57 1.13 -25.00
C ALA A 644 -34.04 1.22 -24.90
N GLN A 645 -33.42 2.27 -25.49
CA GLN A 645 -31.98 2.52 -25.39
C GLN A 645 -31.54 2.84 -23.96
N LEU A 646 -32.42 3.42 -23.12
CA LEU A 646 -32.11 3.80 -21.74
C LEU A 646 -32.52 2.74 -20.70
N ALA A 647 -33.12 1.62 -21.12
CA ALA A 647 -33.67 0.63 -20.19
C ALA A 647 -32.57 -0.09 -19.36
N PRO A 648 -32.76 -0.29 -18.04
CA PRO A 648 -31.79 -0.98 -17.19
C PRO A 648 -31.74 -2.49 -17.43
N ARG A 649 -30.58 -3.12 -17.16
CA ARG A 649 -30.40 -4.58 -17.23
C ARG A 649 -31.36 -5.30 -16.26
N ARG A 650 -32.26 -6.13 -16.77
CA ARG A 650 -33.07 -7.06 -15.96
C ARG A 650 -32.69 -8.52 -16.27
N TRP A 651 -32.21 -9.23 -15.25
CA TRP A 651 -31.53 -10.54 -15.38
C TRP A 651 -32.45 -11.71 -15.79
N TRP A 652 -33.77 -11.52 -15.76
CA TRP A 652 -34.78 -12.54 -16.08
C TRP A 652 -35.36 -12.45 -17.50
N TRP A 653 -34.86 -11.57 -18.37
CA TRP A 653 -35.37 -11.40 -19.74
C TRP A 653 -34.80 -12.47 -20.70
N PRO A 654 -35.58 -12.96 -21.69
CA PRO A 654 -35.13 -13.97 -22.66
C PRO A 654 -33.90 -13.55 -23.49
N ARG A 655 -33.09 -14.52 -23.94
CA ARG A 655 -31.78 -14.30 -24.58
C ARG A 655 -31.84 -13.45 -25.87
N TRP A 656 -32.95 -13.48 -26.61
CA TRP A 656 -33.20 -12.68 -27.82
C TRP A 656 -33.70 -11.25 -27.52
N CYS A 657 -34.05 -10.94 -26.27
CA CYS A 657 -34.29 -9.59 -25.79
C CYS A 657 -33.03 -8.98 -25.14
N ARG A 658 -31.85 -9.60 -25.33
CA ARG A 658 -30.58 -9.12 -24.75
C ARG A 658 -30.06 -7.88 -25.48
N ARG A 659 -29.97 -6.82 -24.69
CA ARG A 659 -29.07 -5.66 -24.79
C ARG A 659 -29.40 -4.66 -25.91
N ALA A 660 -29.71 -3.42 -25.50
CA ALA A 660 -29.07 -2.30 -26.18
C ALA A 660 -27.55 -2.42 -25.90
N PRO A 661 -26.70 -2.60 -26.92
CA PRO A 661 -25.25 -2.55 -26.75
C PRO A 661 -24.86 -1.24 -26.05
N ARG A 662 -23.93 -1.35 -25.09
CA ARG A 662 -23.37 -0.20 -24.37
C ARG A 662 -21.89 -0.11 -24.68
N MET A 663 -21.37 1.11 -24.77
CA MET A 663 -19.97 1.41 -25.03
C MET A 663 -19.39 2.27 -23.90
N SER A 664 -18.09 2.19 -23.67
CA SER A 664 -17.38 3.16 -22.83
C SER A 664 -16.79 4.23 -23.74
N LEU A 665 -17.10 5.50 -23.48
CA LEU A 665 -16.55 6.64 -24.21
C LEU A 665 -15.03 6.79 -23.97
N PHE A 666 -14.52 6.29 -22.84
CA PHE A 666 -13.09 6.22 -22.56
C PHE A 666 -12.34 5.24 -23.48
N ARG A 667 -13.04 4.23 -24.02
CA ARG A 667 -12.50 3.27 -25.00
C ARG A 667 -12.70 3.74 -26.44
N GLN A 668 -13.94 4.03 -26.82
CA GLN A 668 -14.27 4.35 -28.22
C GLN A 668 -13.98 5.82 -28.60
N ARG A 669 -13.60 6.67 -27.63
CA ARG A 669 -13.22 8.11 -27.71
C ARG A 669 -14.24 9.05 -28.37
N CYS A 670 -15.15 8.55 -29.19
CA CYS A 670 -16.17 9.31 -29.89
C CYS A 670 -17.48 8.51 -30.05
N ALA A 671 -18.60 9.22 -30.06
CA ALA A 671 -19.91 8.65 -30.34
C ALA A 671 -20.80 9.70 -31.01
N ARG A 672 -21.57 9.32 -32.05
CA ARG A 672 -22.50 10.23 -32.71
C ARG A 672 -23.83 9.55 -33.03
N GLY A 673 -24.91 10.27 -32.81
CA GLY A 673 -26.25 9.92 -33.29
C GLY A 673 -27.34 10.43 -32.36
N TRP A 674 -28.46 9.71 -32.31
CA TRP A 674 -29.68 10.12 -31.63
C TRP A 674 -29.87 9.42 -30.29
N TRP A 675 -30.17 10.19 -29.25
CA TRP A 675 -30.55 9.71 -27.93
C TRP A 675 -31.93 10.26 -27.51
N PRO A 676 -32.73 9.46 -26.78
CA PRO A 676 -34.07 9.86 -26.35
C PRO A 676 -34.01 10.68 -25.07
N CYS A 677 -34.75 11.79 -25.01
CA CYS A 677 -35.00 12.55 -23.79
C CYS A 677 -36.27 12.00 -23.11
N SER A 678 -36.25 11.96 -21.78
CA SER A 678 -37.40 11.50 -21.00
C SER A 678 -37.85 12.54 -19.98
N VAL A 679 -39.15 12.53 -19.70
CA VAL A 679 -39.76 13.20 -18.55
C VAL A 679 -40.37 12.14 -17.64
N GLU A 680 -40.35 12.38 -16.33
CA GLU A 680 -40.98 11.51 -15.35
C GLU A 680 -42.35 12.06 -14.98
N GLU A 681 -43.41 11.33 -15.37
CA GLU A 681 -44.81 11.66 -15.10
C GLU A 681 -45.43 10.48 -14.34
N ASP A 682 -46.02 10.72 -13.17
CA ASP A 682 -46.69 9.70 -12.32
C ASP A 682 -45.84 8.44 -12.05
N GLY A 683 -44.52 8.61 -11.92
CA GLY A 683 -43.56 7.51 -11.68
C GLY A 683 -43.27 6.63 -12.91
N LYS A 684 -43.67 7.08 -14.12
CA LYS A 684 -43.32 6.44 -15.39
C LYS A 684 -42.52 7.39 -16.27
N ARG A 685 -41.51 6.86 -16.97
CA ARG A 685 -40.72 7.61 -17.94
C ARG A 685 -41.45 7.67 -19.29
N ARG A 686 -41.73 8.88 -19.78
CA ARG A 686 -42.30 9.15 -21.10
C ARG A 686 -41.23 9.74 -22.02
N LEU A 687 -41.29 9.43 -23.31
CA LEU A 687 -40.42 10.04 -24.32
C LEU A 687 -40.91 11.48 -24.55
N ALA A 688 -40.03 12.46 -24.37
CA ALA A 688 -40.36 13.89 -24.43
C ALA A 688 -39.52 14.67 -25.46
N GLY A 689 -38.67 13.95 -26.21
CA GLY A 689 -37.83 14.53 -27.25
C GLY A 689 -36.70 13.60 -27.65
N LYS A 690 -35.95 13.99 -28.67
CA LYS A 690 -34.75 13.30 -29.15
C LYS A 690 -33.65 14.32 -29.44
N LEU A 691 -32.44 14.02 -29.00
CA LEU A 691 -31.25 14.86 -29.24
C LEU A 691 -30.28 14.16 -30.19
N GLU A 692 -29.85 14.87 -31.23
CA GLU A 692 -28.70 14.48 -32.05
C GLU A 692 -27.42 15.09 -31.49
N LEU A 693 -26.49 14.23 -31.06
CA LEU A 693 -25.26 14.64 -30.41
C LEU A 693 -24.03 14.04 -31.11
N SER A 694 -22.92 14.74 -31.05
CA SER A 694 -21.57 14.17 -31.18
C SER A 694 -20.82 14.34 -29.87
N LEU A 695 -20.38 13.24 -29.27
CA LEU A 695 -19.52 13.21 -28.11
C LEU A 695 -18.10 12.86 -28.54
N GLU A 696 -17.12 13.59 -28.05
CA GLU A 696 -15.70 13.31 -28.23
C GLU A 696 -14.98 13.53 -26.89
N LEU A 697 -14.19 12.55 -26.46
CA LEU A 697 -13.43 12.59 -25.23
C LEU A 697 -11.93 12.64 -25.55
N LEU A 698 -11.27 13.68 -25.05
CA LEU A 698 -9.86 13.98 -25.33
C LEU A 698 -9.06 14.00 -24.03
N SER A 699 -7.81 13.53 -24.09
CA SER A 699 -6.84 13.83 -23.04
C SER A 699 -6.47 15.32 -23.05
N ALA A 700 -5.94 15.84 -21.94
CA ALA A 700 -5.49 17.23 -21.88
C ALA A 700 -4.46 17.58 -22.97
N ALA A 701 -3.58 16.63 -23.34
CA ALA A 701 -2.60 16.83 -24.40
C ALA A 701 -3.28 16.97 -25.78
N GLU A 702 -4.18 16.04 -26.11
CA GLU A 702 -4.95 16.07 -27.37
C GLU A 702 -5.83 17.32 -27.49
N ALA A 703 -6.44 17.74 -26.38
CA ALA A 703 -7.28 18.95 -26.33
C ALA A 703 -6.46 20.22 -26.59
N ALA A 704 -5.22 20.29 -26.07
CA ALA A 704 -4.30 21.39 -26.30
C ALA A 704 -3.80 21.46 -27.76
N GLU A 705 -3.58 20.31 -28.41
CA GLU A 705 -3.20 20.23 -29.82
C GLU A 705 -4.36 20.60 -30.76
N ARG A 706 -5.61 20.35 -30.35
CA ARG A 706 -6.82 20.59 -31.13
C ARG A 706 -7.75 21.58 -30.42
N PRO A 707 -7.36 22.84 -30.19
CA PRO A 707 -8.14 23.75 -29.36
C PRO A 707 -9.51 24.06 -29.99
N ALA A 708 -10.54 24.19 -29.14
CA ALA A 708 -11.93 24.38 -29.54
C ALA A 708 -12.65 25.36 -28.60
N GLY A 709 -13.27 26.41 -29.14
CA GLY A 709 -14.09 27.37 -28.40
C GLY A 709 -15.49 26.85 -28.05
N LYS A 710 -16.17 27.49 -27.08
CA LYS A 710 -17.55 27.14 -26.71
C LYS A 710 -18.54 27.60 -27.77
N GLY A 711 -19.63 26.87 -27.95
CA GLY A 711 -20.63 27.15 -28.98
C GLY A 711 -20.02 27.15 -30.37
N ARG A 712 -19.98 28.34 -30.98
CA ARG A 712 -19.39 28.63 -32.31
C ARG A 712 -18.23 29.63 -32.23
N GLU A 713 -17.74 29.89 -31.01
CA GLU A 713 -16.65 30.83 -30.76
C GLU A 713 -15.31 30.30 -31.25
N GLU A 714 -14.38 31.22 -31.54
CA GLU A 714 -13.01 30.87 -31.90
C GLU A 714 -12.25 30.26 -30.70
N PRO A 715 -11.42 29.22 -30.89
CA PRO A 715 -11.13 28.55 -32.16
C PRO A 715 -12.27 27.63 -32.61
N ASN A 716 -12.85 27.93 -33.78
CA ASN A 716 -13.98 27.17 -34.33
C ASN A 716 -13.49 26.10 -35.31
N ALA A 717 -12.67 25.18 -34.80
CA ALA A 717 -12.15 24.03 -35.52
C ALA A 717 -12.44 22.75 -34.72
N PHE A 718 -12.33 21.58 -35.38
CA PHE A 718 -12.46 20.25 -34.76
C PHE A 718 -13.76 19.99 -33.97
N PRO A 719 -14.93 19.96 -34.63
CA PRO A 719 -15.20 20.35 -36.02
C PRO A 719 -15.53 21.84 -36.13
N MET A 720 -15.50 22.39 -37.36
CA MET A 720 -16.00 23.74 -37.62
C MET A 720 -17.53 23.75 -37.57
N LEU A 721 -18.10 24.66 -36.78
CA LEU A 721 -19.54 24.78 -36.57
C LEU A 721 -20.05 26.09 -37.17
N ALA A 722 -20.81 25.99 -38.27
CA ALA A 722 -21.51 27.13 -38.84
C ALA A 722 -22.81 27.39 -38.07
N ALA A 723 -23.29 28.65 -38.10
CA ALA A 723 -24.63 28.95 -37.61
C ALA A 723 -25.68 28.09 -38.35
N PRO A 724 -26.72 27.61 -37.64
CA PRO A 724 -27.80 26.86 -38.28
C PRO A 724 -28.51 27.73 -39.31
N LEU A 725 -29.00 27.09 -40.38
CA LEU A 725 -29.67 27.73 -41.53
C LEU A 725 -31.09 28.18 -41.21
#